data_AF-A0A521TTW4-F1
#
_entry.id   AF-A0A521TTW4-F1
#
_cell.length_a   1.000
_cell.length_b   1.000
_cell.length_c   1.000
_cell.angle_alpha   90.00
_cell.angle_beta   90.00
_cell.angle_gamma   90.00
#
_symmetry.space_group_name_H-M   'P 1'
#
loop_
_entity.id
_entity.type
_entity.pdbx_description
1 polymer ?
#
loop_
_entity_poly.entity_id
_entity_poly.type
_entity_poly.pdbx_seq_one_letter_code
_entity_poly.pdbx_strand_id
1 'polypeptide(L)'
;MERRDFLKASALATATAVAGRRVLAQVPPSAPGPQAVDPALAARVGDVTWGKAPCRFCGTGCHVQVGVRGGRVVTVAGDQLAPVNRGLLCVKGYHVGLALYGSDRLTRPMLKRNGRHVPISWEEAVDIIARRVMAKPRGFAFYGSGQWTIPEGYAAQKFMKGGLSNNHIDPNARLCMASAVTGYTSTFGVDEPYNCFDDLEHTDVVILWGNNMAEMHPVLFSRLMDRRSRGERVTLVDLTTRRTRTSAFADHVMVFKPHGDLALANGIAHLLIANNTWDRAFVERYVNFRKDSERPDLNGQAMTFEEYRRRIARYTPEYVETLSGVPAAEVRRLAGFFADRNLKVLSLWCMGVNQHTRGTAMNRLIHAVHMLSGHFGRPGDGPQSLTGQPSACGTAREVGTIAHLLPGGLLVANADHRHKAEEIWNLPAGRINATPGYHTVQMWKKFSTAAAQGGDIDTIWVQVTNPGQSLPNLAELFDPSRTMADKFLIVSDVYPTATTRQADLILPSAMWVEKNGMTGNSERRTQQWFKMVDPPGEARADVWQTIAVARRLFDLGHPGMRDKDGEFIFRFRNPAGAAVPSWEYPRFHEVNVDAQLFEEYRRFSRFKHKNLAPYEQYVSHRGMRWPVIEQPDGSWRETRYRFVEGEDPNVEAGKRIQFYHSVTHDDRASLWFHEHENPPEMPDAQYPFWLCTGRVLEHWHSGSMTMRVPQLRRAMPNAYVEVNREDAERLGIRDGDTITLESRRGRLSLPAWIDGRASPPPGSVFVPWFDERLLINQLTLDAHDPISKQPDYKKCAVRIVPAGTRR
;
A
#
# COMPACT_ATOMS: atom_id res chain seq x y z
N MET A 1 12.02 -30.80 -19.23
CA MET A 1 12.06 -29.89 -20.38
C MET A 1 13.50 -29.45 -20.51
N GLU A 2 14.16 -29.78 -21.61
CA GLU A 2 15.57 -29.43 -21.84
C GLU A 2 15.72 -27.91 -22.02
N ARG A 3 16.81 -27.33 -21.51
CA ARG A 3 17.10 -25.87 -21.57
C ARG A 3 16.98 -25.28 -22.99
N ARG A 4 17.23 -26.12 -24.00
CA ARG A 4 17.19 -25.78 -25.42
C ARG A 4 15.75 -25.55 -25.93
N ASP A 5 14.78 -26.29 -25.40
CA ASP A 5 13.37 -26.14 -25.79
C ASP A 5 12.74 -24.90 -25.14
N PHE A 6 13.17 -24.56 -23.93
CA PHE A 6 12.81 -23.30 -23.25
C PHE A 6 13.32 -22.07 -24.00
N LEU A 7 14.57 -22.08 -24.47
CA LEU A 7 15.14 -20.98 -25.25
C LEU A 7 14.45 -20.84 -26.61
N LYS A 8 14.12 -21.95 -27.27
CA LYS A 8 13.35 -21.93 -28.53
C LYS A 8 11.93 -21.42 -28.34
N ALA A 9 11.21 -21.86 -27.30
CA ALA A 9 9.85 -21.39 -27.02
C ALA A 9 9.82 -19.90 -26.63
N SER A 10 10.80 -19.44 -25.84
CA SER A 10 10.94 -18.03 -25.46
C SER A 10 11.32 -17.15 -26.65
N ALA A 11 12.25 -17.62 -27.50
CA ALA A 11 12.61 -16.93 -28.74
C ALA A 11 11.47 -16.91 -29.76
N LEU A 12 10.68 -17.99 -29.86
CA LEU A 12 9.51 -18.06 -30.73
C LEU A 12 8.41 -17.12 -30.25
N ALA A 13 8.09 -17.09 -28.95
CA ALA A 13 7.17 -16.10 -28.39
C ALA A 13 7.63 -14.66 -28.63
N THR A 14 8.95 -14.42 -28.58
CA THR A 14 9.57 -13.13 -28.92
C THR A 14 9.41 -12.80 -30.41
N ALA A 15 9.61 -13.78 -31.30
CA ALA A 15 9.44 -13.62 -32.73
C ALA A 15 7.97 -13.44 -33.15
N THR A 16 7.02 -14.14 -32.53
CA THR A 16 5.59 -13.99 -32.80
C THR A 16 5.06 -12.64 -32.28
N ALA A 17 5.61 -12.11 -31.19
CA ALA A 17 5.33 -10.74 -30.74
C ALA A 17 5.86 -9.69 -31.73
N VAL A 18 7.00 -9.94 -32.39
CA VAL A 18 7.53 -9.08 -33.46
C VAL A 18 6.74 -9.23 -34.76
N ALA A 19 6.26 -10.43 -35.11
CA ALA A 19 5.38 -10.63 -36.26
C ALA A 19 3.98 -9.99 -36.04
N GLY A 20 3.47 -10.05 -34.81
CA GLY A 20 2.24 -9.37 -34.39
C GLY A 20 2.30 -7.84 -34.49
N ARG A 21 3.51 -7.22 -34.46
CA ARG A 21 3.67 -5.78 -34.74
C ARG A 21 3.24 -5.40 -36.15
N ARG A 22 3.38 -6.29 -37.15
CA ARG A 22 2.98 -5.98 -38.53
C ARG A 22 1.47 -6.10 -38.77
N VAL A 23 0.78 -6.94 -38.00
CA VAL A 23 -0.68 -7.13 -38.14
C VAL A 23 -1.47 -6.11 -37.31
N LEU A 24 -0.97 -5.73 -36.12
CA LEU A 24 -1.66 -4.76 -35.25
C LEU A 24 -1.44 -3.29 -35.62
N ALA A 25 -0.50 -2.98 -36.51
CA ALA A 25 -0.26 -1.62 -37.00
C ALA A 25 -1.19 -1.19 -38.14
N GLN A 26 -2.11 -2.05 -38.60
CA GLN A 26 -2.97 -1.79 -39.77
C GLN A 26 -4.48 -1.82 -39.50
N VAL A 27 -4.93 -1.82 -38.24
CA VAL A 27 -6.37 -1.74 -37.93
C VAL A 27 -6.75 -0.26 -37.75
N PRO A 28 -7.56 0.33 -38.63
CA PRO A 28 -8.03 1.70 -38.46
C PRO A 28 -9.09 1.78 -37.34
N PRO A 29 -9.18 2.90 -36.61
CA PRO A 29 -10.10 3.03 -35.48
C PRO A 29 -11.49 3.43 -35.99
N SER A 30 -12.38 2.46 -36.25
CA SER A 30 -13.82 2.72 -36.35
C SER A 30 -14.66 1.43 -36.45
N ALA A 31 -15.46 1.13 -35.43
CA ALA A 31 -16.86 0.65 -35.55
C ALA A 31 -17.51 0.46 -34.15
N PRO A 32 -18.79 0.84 -33.95
CA PRO A 32 -19.48 0.76 -32.66
C PRO A 32 -20.34 -0.51 -32.48
N GLY A 33 -20.46 -1.01 -31.25
CA GLY A 33 -21.50 -1.97 -30.84
C GLY A 33 -21.07 -2.98 -29.76
N PRO A 34 -21.91 -3.26 -28.74
CA PRO A 34 -21.57 -4.17 -27.65
C PRO A 34 -21.81 -5.62 -28.08
N GLN A 35 -20.77 -6.29 -28.58
CA GLN A 35 -20.75 -7.74 -28.74
C GLN A 35 -19.97 -8.36 -27.56
N ALA A 36 -20.49 -9.50 -27.08
CA ALA A 36 -19.92 -10.28 -25.99
C ALA A 36 -18.41 -10.48 -26.19
N VAL A 37 -17.61 -10.00 -25.23
CA VAL A 37 -16.15 -10.06 -25.31
C VAL A 37 -15.69 -11.51 -25.11
N ASP A 38 -15.18 -12.11 -26.18
CA ASP A 38 -14.61 -13.46 -26.26
C ASP A 38 -13.44 -13.62 -25.24
N PRO A 39 -13.36 -14.74 -24.49
CA PRO A 39 -12.19 -15.14 -23.68
C PRO A 39 -10.84 -15.13 -24.41
N ALA A 40 -10.80 -15.00 -25.74
CA ALA A 40 -9.63 -15.04 -26.60
C ALA A 40 -8.74 -13.77 -26.61
N LEU A 41 -8.52 -13.10 -25.47
CA LEU A 41 -7.36 -12.20 -25.33
C LEU A 41 -6.08 -12.93 -24.90
N ALA A 42 -6.15 -14.26 -24.81
CA ALA A 42 -5.02 -15.09 -24.53
C ALA A 42 -4.35 -15.58 -25.81
N ALA A 43 -3.13 -15.09 -26.07
CA ALA A 43 -2.32 -15.63 -27.15
C ALA A 43 -2.00 -17.10 -26.84
N ARG A 44 -2.38 -18.01 -27.73
CA ARG A 44 -2.00 -19.42 -27.63
C ARG A 44 -0.70 -19.64 -28.38
N VAL A 45 0.34 -20.10 -27.68
CA VAL A 45 1.62 -20.48 -28.27
C VAL A 45 1.86 -21.94 -27.93
N GLY A 46 1.66 -22.82 -28.91
CA GLY A 46 1.63 -24.26 -28.68
C GLY A 46 0.46 -24.69 -27.77
N ASP A 47 0.79 -25.36 -26.67
CA ASP A 47 -0.15 -25.85 -25.64
C ASP A 47 -0.28 -24.89 -24.44
N VAL A 48 0.32 -23.70 -24.51
CA VAL A 48 0.27 -22.69 -23.44
C VAL A 48 -0.62 -21.52 -23.85
N THR A 49 -1.55 -21.16 -22.96
CA THR A 49 -2.45 -20.01 -23.07
C THR A 49 -1.90 -18.86 -22.21
N TRP A 50 -1.70 -17.68 -22.78
CA TRP A 50 -1.08 -16.53 -22.10
C TRP A 50 -2.08 -15.46 -21.70
N GLY A 51 -2.18 -15.11 -20.41
CA GLY A 51 -3.00 -13.99 -19.94
C GLY A 51 -2.17 -12.86 -19.31
N LYS A 52 -2.69 -11.63 -19.31
CA LYS A 52 -2.08 -10.50 -18.58
C LYS A 52 -2.57 -10.42 -17.14
N ALA A 53 -1.67 -10.09 -16.22
CA ALA A 53 -2.03 -9.71 -14.86
C ALA A 53 -1.02 -8.73 -14.25
N PRO A 54 -1.41 -7.83 -13.34
CA PRO A 54 -0.46 -7.15 -12.49
C PRO A 54 0.23 -8.17 -11.56
N CYS A 55 1.50 -7.91 -11.26
CA CYS A 55 2.29 -8.67 -10.30
C CYS A 55 1.63 -8.59 -8.90
N ARG A 56 1.56 -9.73 -8.22
CA ARG A 56 0.86 -9.89 -6.93
C ARG A 56 1.48 -9.13 -5.75
N PHE A 57 2.72 -8.63 -5.89
CA PHE A 57 3.55 -8.13 -4.80
C PHE A 57 3.53 -6.60 -4.65
N CYS A 58 4.65 -5.89 -4.88
CA CYS A 58 4.78 -4.48 -4.49
C CYS A 58 3.95 -3.52 -5.35
N GLY A 59 3.68 -2.33 -4.80
CA GLY A 59 2.97 -1.21 -5.44
C GLY A 59 3.67 -0.58 -6.64
N THR A 60 4.80 -1.14 -7.11
CA THR A 60 5.30 -0.83 -8.45
C THR A 60 4.27 -1.20 -9.51
N GLY A 61 3.56 -2.33 -9.35
CA GLY A 61 2.53 -2.74 -10.30
C GLY A 61 3.08 -3.17 -11.67
N CYS A 62 4.19 -3.93 -11.69
CA CYS A 62 4.66 -4.55 -12.94
C CYS A 62 3.56 -5.43 -13.55
N HIS A 63 3.37 -5.40 -14.86
CA HIS A 63 2.53 -6.39 -15.53
C HIS A 63 3.35 -7.64 -15.87
N VAL A 64 2.71 -8.79 -15.68
CA VAL A 64 3.23 -10.10 -16.04
C VAL A 64 2.34 -10.73 -17.10
N GLN A 65 2.98 -11.53 -17.95
CA GLN A 65 2.35 -12.51 -18.83
C GLN A 65 2.37 -13.86 -18.12
N VAL A 66 1.21 -14.47 -17.97
CA VAL A 66 0.98 -15.71 -17.22
C VAL A 66 0.66 -16.83 -18.20
N GLY A 67 1.56 -17.79 -18.33
CA GLY A 67 1.37 -18.94 -19.20
C GLY A 67 0.71 -20.10 -18.45
N VAL A 68 -0.47 -20.52 -18.93
CA VAL A 68 -1.28 -21.59 -18.36
C VAL A 68 -1.30 -22.80 -19.28
N ARG A 69 -1.13 -23.99 -18.73
CA ARG A 69 -1.30 -25.27 -19.42
C ARG A 69 -1.93 -26.29 -18.48
N GLY A 70 -2.94 -27.02 -18.98
CA GLY A 70 -3.64 -28.04 -18.19
C GLY A 70 -4.21 -27.50 -16.87
N GLY A 71 -4.78 -26.29 -16.89
CA GLY A 71 -5.35 -25.64 -15.70
C GLY A 71 -4.32 -25.17 -14.67
N ARG A 72 -3.03 -25.13 -15.00
CA ARG A 72 -1.95 -24.71 -14.09
C ARG A 72 -1.07 -23.62 -14.71
N VAL A 73 -0.63 -22.67 -13.89
CA VAL A 73 0.41 -21.71 -14.26
C VAL A 73 1.73 -22.46 -14.37
N VAL A 74 2.30 -22.50 -15.58
CA VAL A 74 3.56 -23.21 -15.87
C VAL A 74 4.72 -22.26 -16.12
N THR A 75 4.45 -20.99 -16.40
CA THR A 75 5.48 -19.98 -16.65
C THR A 75 4.97 -18.55 -16.39
N VAL A 76 5.90 -17.64 -16.10
CA VAL A 76 5.66 -16.21 -15.94
C VAL A 76 6.75 -15.44 -16.66
N ALA A 77 6.37 -14.41 -17.41
CA ALA A 77 7.28 -13.45 -18.03
C ALA A 77 6.86 -12.02 -17.70
N GLY A 78 7.77 -11.06 -17.80
CA GLY A 78 7.39 -9.65 -17.73
C GLY A 78 6.68 -9.23 -19.02
N ASP A 79 5.62 -8.43 -18.91
CA ASP A 79 4.94 -7.90 -20.09
C ASP A 79 5.78 -6.78 -20.72
N GLN A 80 6.24 -7.01 -21.95
CA GLN A 80 7.04 -6.05 -22.72
C GLN A 80 6.25 -4.79 -23.11
N LEU A 81 4.93 -4.90 -23.26
CA LEU A 81 4.06 -3.80 -23.63
C LEU A 81 3.65 -2.94 -22.44
N ALA A 82 3.97 -3.36 -21.22
CA ALA A 82 3.60 -2.63 -20.03
C ALA A 82 4.57 -1.48 -19.74
N PRO A 83 4.08 -0.23 -19.64
CA PRO A 83 4.95 0.94 -19.49
C PRO A 83 5.73 0.95 -18.17
N VAL A 84 5.19 0.30 -17.13
CA VAL A 84 5.80 0.24 -15.79
C VAL A 84 7.16 -0.47 -15.83
N ASN A 85 7.20 -1.66 -16.45
CA ASN A 85 8.32 -2.59 -16.31
C ASN A 85 8.98 -2.99 -17.62
N ARG A 86 8.37 -2.73 -18.78
CA ARG A 86 8.96 -2.94 -20.12
C ARG A 86 9.61 -4.33 -20.27
N GLY A 87 8.93 -5.36 -19.74
CA GLY A 87 9.40 -6.75 -19.77
C GLY A 87 10.28 -7.20 -18.59
N LEU A 88 10.76 -6.29 -17.74
CA LEU A 88 11.55 -6.64 -16.56
C LEU A 88 10.68 -7.11 -15.38
N LEU A 89 11.24 -7.96 -14.54
CA LEU A 89 10.68 -8.34 -13.24
C LEU A 89 11.81 -8.46 -12.20
N CYS A 90 11.46 -8.39 -10.92
CA CYS A 90 12.37 -8.78 -9.84
C CYS A 90 12.26 -10.28 -9.53
N VAL A 91 13.13 -10.79 -8.65
CA VAL A 91 13.13 -12.22 -8.26
C VAL A 91 11.76 -12.72 -7.76
N LYS A 92 11.01 -11.87 -7.04
CA LYS A 92 9.64 -12.20 -6.62
C LYS A 92 8.70 -12.31 -7.82
N GLY A 93 8.77 -11.36 -8.75
CA GLY A 93 7.94 -11.33 -9.96
C GLY A 93 8.17 -12.54 -10.85
N TYR A 94 9.43 -12.95 -11.08
CA TYR A 94 9.76 -14.14 -11.86
C TYR A 94 9.18 -15.44 -11.27
N HIS A 95 8.96 -15.49 -9.95
CA HIS A 95 8.46 -16.68 -9.27
C HIS A 95 7.01 -16.51 -8.74
N VAL A 96 6.29 -15.47 -9.15
CA VAL A 96 4.95 -15.17 -8.61
C VAL A 96 3.95 -16.32 -8.84
N GLY A 97 4.06 -17.03 -9.97
CA GLY A 97 3.21 -18.18 -10.28
C GLY A 97 3.37 -19.36 -9.32
N LEU A 98 4.56 -19.52 -8.72
CA LEU A 98 4.82 -20.60 -7.75
C LEU A 98 4.15 -20.34 -6.40
N ALA A 99 3.82 -19.08 -6.07
CA ALA A 99 3.13 -18.74 -4.84
C ALA A 99 1.72 -19.35 -4.73
N LEU A 100 1.14 -19.83 -5.84
CA LEU A 100 -0.13 -20.54 -5.88
C LEU A 100 -0.06 -21.97 -5.31
N TYR A 101 1.12 -22.59 -5.30
CA TYR A 101 1.25 -24.05 -5.21
C TYR A 101 2.06 -24.55 -4.00
N GLY A 102 2.08 -23.78 -2.90
CA GLY A 102 2.54 -24.29 -1.62
C GLY A 102 1.71 -25.52 -1.20
N SER A 103 2.36 -26.53 -0.63
CA SER A 103 1.75 -27.83 -0.36
C SER A 103 0.63 -27.81 0.69
N ASP A 104 0.56 -26.76 1.50
CA ASP A 104 -0.36 -26.57 2.61
C ASP A 104 -1.41 -25.49 2.32
N ARG A 105 -1.79 -25.29 1.05
CA ARG A 105 -2.93 -24.42 0.68
C ARG A 105 -4.18 -24.78 1.48
N LEU A 106 -4.88 -23.77 1.98
CA LEU A 106 -6.18 -23.95 2.63
C LEU A 106 -7.22 -24.31 1.57
N THR A 107 -7.95 -25.41 1.79
CA THR A 107 -8.89 -25.97 0.80
C THR A 107 -10.31 -26.11 1.31
N ARG A 108 -10.57 -26.05 2.62
CA ARG A 108 -11.91 -26.17 3.22
C ARG A 108 -12.06 -25.18 4.39
N PRO A 109 -13.27 -24.66 4.65
CA PRO A 109 -13.54 -23.91 5.87
C PRO A 109 -13.20 -24.76 7.10
N MET A 110 -12.63 -24.15 8.14
CA MET A 110 -12.28 -24.86 9.36
C MET A 110 -12.68 -24.07 10.60
N LEU A 111 -13.39 -24.72 11.52
CA LEU A 111 -13.81 -24.15 12.81
C LEU A 111 -12.96 -24.72 13.94
N LYS A 112 -12.53 -23.89 14.88
CA LYS A 112 -11.79 -24.33 16.07
C LYS A 112 -12.76 -24.96 17.06
N ARG A 113 -12.63 -26.26 17.30
CA ARG A 113 -13.36 -27.03 18.32
C ARG A 113 -12.35 -27.71 19.24
N ASN A 114 -12.50 -27.54 20.55
CA ASN A 114 -11.59 -28.10 21.57
C ASN A 114 -10.10 -27.82 21.27
N GLY A 115 -9.79 -26.59 20.86
CA GLY A 115 -8.42 -26.15 20.55
C GLY A 115 -7.88 -26.60 19.18
N ARG A 116 -8.64 -27.36 18.38
CA ARG A 116 -8.21 -27.85 17.05
C ARG A 116 -9.13 -27.35 15.94
N HIS A 117 -8.56 -26.96 14.81
CA HIS A 117 -9.33 -26.64 13.61
C HIS A 117 -9.86 -27.92 12.96
N VAL A 118 -11.18 -28.02 12.82
CA VAL A 118 -11.86 -29.14 12.15
C VAL A 118 -12.58 -28.63 10.89
N PRO A 119 -12.54 -29.37 9.76
CA PRO A 119 -13.26 -28.97 8.55
C PRO A 119 -14.77 -28.87 8.78
N ILE A 120 -15.39 -27.83 8.22
CA ILE A 120 -16.84 -27.62 8.17
C ILE A 120 -17.27 -27.27 6.74
N SER A 121 -18.57 -27.23 6.47
CA SER A 121 -19.07 -26.78 5.16
C SER A 121 -19.06 -25.25 5.04
N TRP A 122 -19.15 -24.75 3.81
CA TRP A 122 -19.31 -23.31 3.57
C TRP A 122 -20.63 -22.77 4.08
N GLU A 123 -21.72 -23.54 4.01
CA GLU A 123 -23.03 -23.18 4.52
C GLU A 123 -22.98 -22.99 6.05
N GLU A 124 -22.33 -23.91 6.77
CA GLU A 124 -22.11 -23.77 8.21
C GLU A 124 -21.25 -22.54 8.52
N ALA A 125 -20.15 -22.34 7.79
CA ALA A 125 -19.26 -21.20 8.01
C ALA A 125 -19.98 -19.85 7.80
N VAL A 126 -20.74 -19.72 6.70
CA VAL A 126 -21.53 -18.51 6.39
C VAL A 126 -22.62 -18.28 7.44
N ASP A 127 -23.31 -19.33 7.88
CA ASP A 127 -24.35 -19.22 8.91
C ASP A 127 -23.77 -18.78 10.26
N ILE A 128 -22.62 -19.32 10.67
CA ILE A 128 -21.91 -18.90 11.90
C ILE A 128 -21.62 -17.40 11.85
N ILE A 129 -21.02 -16.91 10.75
CA ILE A 129 -20.66 -15.50 10.62
C ILE A 129 -21.93 -14.64 10.65
N ALA A 130 -22.93 -14.97 9.84
CA ALA A 130 -24.16 -14.21 9.74
C ALA A 130 -24.90 -14.14 11.08
N ARG A 131 -25.01 -15.24 11.84
CA ARG A 131 -25.66 -15.23 13.16
C ARG A 131 -24.90 -14.38 14.18
N ARG A 132 -23.56 -14.42 14.18
CA ARG A 132 -22.77 -13.55 15.06
C ARG A 132 -22.99 -12.08 14.74
N VAL A 133 -22.95 -11.72 13.46
CA VAL A 133 -23.23 -10.36 13.00
C VAL A 133 -24.66 -9.93 13.34
N MET A 134 -25.65 -10.81 13.16
CA MET A 134 -27.05 -10.54 13.52
C MET A 134 -27.22 -10.28 15.02
N ALA A 135 -26.52 -11.04 15.86
CA ALA A 135 -26.61 -10.89 17.31
C ALA A 135 -25.94 -9.60 17.82
N LYS A 136 -24.80 -9.21 17.23
CA LYS A 136 -24.00 -8.05 17.67
C LYS A 136 -23.45 -7.24 16.48
N PRO A 137 -24.31 -6.58 15.68
CA PRO A 137 -23.87 -5.92 14.44
C PRO A 137 -22.90 -4.76 14.69
N ARG A 138 -23.03 -4.08 15.84
CA ARG A 138 -22.12 -3.00 16.27
C ARG A 138 -20.76 -3.50 16.75
N GLY A 139 -20.69 -4.71 17.31
CA GLY A 139 -19.45 -5.32 17.80
C GLY A 139 -18.67 -6.10 16.74
N PHE A 140 -19.15 -6.07 15.49
CA PHE A 140 -18.47 -6.64 14.34
C PHE A 140 -17.48 -5.65 13.72
N ALA A 141 -16.28 -6.11 13.38
CA ALA A 141 -15.30 -5.32 12.63
C ALA A 141 -14.68 -6.13 11.47
N PHE A 142 -14.24 -5.41 10.45
CA PHE A 142 -13.65 -5.96 9.25
C PHE A 142 -12.22 -5.42 9.09
N TYR A 143 -11.21 -6.29 9.23
CA TYR A 143 -9.82 -5.91 9.04
C TYR A 143 -9.32 -6.32 7.65
N GLY A 144 -9.24 -5.33 6.78
CA GLY A 144 -9.04 -5.50 5.35
C GLY A 144 -7.59 -5.36 4.88
N SER A 145 -7.42 -5.21 3.56
CA SER A 145 -6.09 -5.19 2.95
C SER A 145 -5.96 -4.31 1.72
N GLY A 146 -4.80 -3.64 1.57
CA GLY A 146 -4.35 -3.05 0.30
C GLY A 146 -3.93 -4.09 -0.75
N GLN A 147 -4.17 -5.38 -0.49
CA GLN A 147 -3.94 -6.48 -1.41
C GLN A 147 -5.23 -7.14 -1.92
N TRP A 148 -6.39 -6.65 -1.49
CA TRP A 148 -7.67 -6.97 -2.11
C TRP A 148 -7.72 -6.43 -3.54
N THR A 149 -8.54 -7.07 -4.36
CA THR A 149 -9.01 -6.44 -5.62
C THR A 149 -9.88 -5.22 -5.30
N ILE A 150 -10.01 -4.29 -6.25
CA ILE A 150 -10.93 -3.15 -6.12
C ILE A 150 -12.37 -3.62 -5.81
N PRO A 151 -12.94 -4.61 -6.56
CA PRO A 151 -14.26 -5.16 -6.24
C PRO A 151 -14.40 -5.77 -4.85
N GLU A 152 -13.35 -6.44 -4.33
CA GLU A 152 -13.36 -7.00 -2.97
C GLU A 152 -13.47 -5.92 -1.90
N GLY A 153 -12.63 -4.89 -2.00
CA GLY A 153 -12.70 -3.77 -1.06
C GLY A 153 -14.04 -3.03 -1.14
N TYR A 154 -14.58 -2.88 -2.34
CA TYR A 154 -15.87 -2.21 -2.55
C TYR A 154 -17.04 -3.00 -1.99
N ALA A 155 -17.08 -4.32 -2.21
CA ALA A 155 -18.09 -5.18 -1.62
C ALA A 155 -18.04 -5.16 -0.09
N ALA A 156 -16.83 -5.25 0.50
CA ALA A 156 -16.65 -5.17 1.95
C ALA A 156 -17.13 -3.83 2.52
N GLN A 157 -16.86 -2.72 1.83
CA GLN A 157 -17.28 -1.41 2.29
C GLN A 157 -18.80 -1.19 2.15
N LYS A 158 -19.41 -1.60 1.03
CA LYS A 158 -20.87 -1.56 0.84
C LYS A 158 -21.58 -2.43 1.89
N PHE A 159 -21.05 -3.62 2.17
CA PHE A 159 -21.54 -4.50 3.23
C PHE A 159 -21.48 -3.84 4.62
N MET A 160 -20.33 -3.29 5.01
CA MET A 160 -20.13 -2.70 6.33
C MET A 160 -20.93 -1.40 6.51
N LYS A 161 -20.76 -0.43 5.59
CA LYS A 161 -21.28 0.93 5.77
C LYS A 161 -22.71 1.08 5.26
N GLY A 162 -23.00 0.53 4.08
CA GLY A 162 -24.34 0.57 3.50
C GLY A 162 -25.28 -0.49 4.08
N GLY A 163 -24.72 -1.67 4.36
CA GLY A 163 -25.44 -2.79 4.94
C GLY A 163 -25.61 -2.69 6.46
N LEU A 164 -24.52 -2.87 7.21
CA LEU A 164 -24.55 -2.95 8.67
C LEU A 164 -24.67 -1.58 9.38
N SER A 165 -24.56 -0.46 8.66
CA SER A 165 -24.42 0.88 9.24
C SER A 165 -23.27 0.95 10.26
N ASN A 166 -22.18 0.25 9.95
CA ASN A 166 -21.04 0.07 10.83
C ASN A 166 -19.76 0.52 10.12
N ASN A 167 -19.00 1.42 10.76
CA ASN A 167 -17.77 1.99 10.23
C ASN A 167 -16.49 1.31 10.74
N HIS A 168 -16.58 0.19 11.49
CA HIS A 168 -15.44 -0.61 11.95
C HIS A 168 -14.80 -1.44 10.82
N ILE A 169 -14.38 -0.77 9.75
CA ILE A 169 -13.60 -1.33 8.64
C ILE A 169 -12.32 -0.51 8.48
N ASP A 170 -11.15 -1.14 8.57
CA ASP A 170 -9.87 -0.47 8.31
C ASP A 170 -8.89 -1.51 7.75
N PRO A 171 -7.93 -1.12 6.88
CA PRO A 171 -7.06 -2.08 6.21
C PRO A 171 -5.65 -2.06 6.79
N ASN A 172 -4.87 -3.11 6.50
CA ASN A 172 -3.42 -3.08 6.75
C ASN A 172 -2.67 -1.92 6.06
N ALA A 173 -3.28 -1.27 5.06
CA ALA A 173 -2.74 -0.05 4.46
C ALA A 173 -2.69 1.14 5.45
N ARG A 174 -3.46 1.10 6.57
CA ARG A 174 -3.27 2.01 7.73
C ARG A 174 -1.84 1.95 8.25
N LEU A 175 -1.25 0.76 8.26
CA LEU A 175 0.11 0.51 8.73
C LEU A 175 1.17 0.94 7.70
N CYS A 176 0.76 1.48 6.54
CA CYS A 176 1.62 1.69 5.38
C CYS A 176 1.52 3.11 4.78
N MET A 177 0.32 3.54 4.36
CA MET A 177 0.16 4.72 3.50
C MET A 177 -0.60 5.87 4.15
N ALA A 178 -1.17 5.68 5.34
CA ALA A 178 -2.06 6.68 5.92
C ALA A 178 -1.34 8.03 6.14
N SER A 179 -0.07 8.05 6.51
CA SER A 179 0.69 9.31 6.66
C SER A 179 0.95 10.02 5.33
N ALA A 180 1.10 9.28 4.24
CA ALA A 180 1.17 9.88 2.90
C ALA A 180 -0.19 10.43 2.46
N VAL A 181 -1.27 9.71 2.77
CA VAL A 181 -2.64 10.19 2.49
C VAL A 181 -2.89 11.53 3.18
N THR A 182 -2.62 11.61 4.49
CA THR A 182 -2.80 12.84 5.26
C THR A 182 -1.84 13.94 4.80
N GLY A 183 -0.63 13.60 4.37
CA GLY A 183 0.32 14.52 3.74
C GLY A 183 -0.22 15.15 2.46
N TYR A 184 -0.70 14.34 1.51
CA TYR A 184 -1.30 14.82 0.27
C TYR A 184 -2.58 15.61 0.50
N THR A 185 -3.51 15.10 1.32
CA THR A 185 -4.79 15.78 1.54
C THR A 185 -4.65 17.10 2.29
N SER A 186 -3.70 17.22 3.23
CA SER A 186 -3.44 18.50 3.90
C SER A 186 -2.64 19.50 3.06
N THR A 187 -1.94 19.04 2.01
CA THR A 187 -1.15 19.89 1.12
C THR A 187 -1.97 20.34 -0.09
N PHE A 188 -2.67 19.41 -0.75
CA PHE A 188 -3.37 19.62 -2.03
C PHE A 188 -4.89 19.42 -1.93
N GLY A 189 -5.40 18.99 -0.76
CA GLY A 189 -6.83 18.71 -0.54
C GLY A 189 -7.37 17.45 -1.21
N VAL A 190 -6.50 16.70 -1.88
CA VAL A 190 -6.82 15.42 -2.52
C VAL A 190 -5.62 14.49 -2.45
N ASP A 191 -5.89 13.19 -2.31
CA ASP A 191 -4.88 12.15 -2.14
C ASP A 191 -4.12 11.83 -3.46
N GLU A 192 -3.03 11.07 -3.29
CA GLU A 192 -2.14 10.45 -4.27
C GLU A 192 -1.19 11.38 -5.03
N PRO A 193 -0.06 10.84 -5.53
CA PRO A 193 0.89 11.64 -6.30
C PRO A 193 0.21 12.40 -7.42
N TYR A 194 0.75 13.56 -7.76
CA TYR A 194 0.33 14.31 -8.94
C TYR A 194 1.09 13.85 -10.19
N ASN A 195 2.28 13.29 -10.02
CA ASN A 195 3.20 12.87 -11.07
C ASN A 195 3.25 11.33 -11.23
N CYS A 196 4.14 10.80 -12.08
CA CYS A 196 4.13 9.39 -12.48
C CYS A 196 5.54 8.82 -12.68
N PHE A 197 5.65 7.52 -12.99
CA PHE A 197 6.96 6.88 -13.10
C PHE A 197 7.82 7.37 -14.27
N ASP A 198 7.23 8.07 -15.24
CA ASP A 198 7.94 8.72 -16.35
C ASP A 198 8.99 9.73 -15.84
N ASP A 199 8.83 10.24 -14.61
CA ASP A 199 9.82 11.12 -13.98
C ASP A 199 11.19 10.47 -13.79
N LEU A 200 11.25 9.13 -13.67
CA LEU A 200 12.51 8.41 -13.55
C LEU A 200 13.37 8.54 -14.81
N GLU A 201 12.77 8.78 -15.98
CA GLU A 201 13.48 9.03 -17.25
C GLU A 201 13.94 10.48 -17.43
N HIS A 202 13.39 11.41 -16.65
CA HIS A 202 13.58 12.84 -16.89
C HIS A 202 14.35 13.56 -15.80
N THR A 203 14.45 12.98 -14.60
CA THR A 203 15.11 13.60 -13.44
C THR A 203 16.64 13.68 -13.59
N ASP A 204 17.25 14.70 -13.00
CA ASP A 204 18.70 14.88 -12.91
C ASP A 204 19.24 14.45 -11.53
N VAL A 205 18.41 14.61 -10.49
CA VAL A 205 18.75 14.28 -9.09
C VAL A 205 17.59 13.51 -8.46
N VAL A 206 17.86 12.30 -7.98
CA VAL A 206 16.91 11.50 -7.19
C VAL A 206 17.32 11.55 -5.72
N ILE A 207 16.39 11.97 -4.86
CA ILE A 207 16.59 12.01 -3.41
C ILE A 207 15.67 10.96 -2.77
N LEU A 208 16.27 9.93 -2.18
CA LEU A 208 15.56 8.86 -1.52
C LEU A 208 15.45 9.16 -0.02
N TRP A 209 14.25 9.46 0.45
CA TRP A 209 13.97 9.72 1.87
C TRP A 209 13.59 8.42 2.58
N GLY A 210 14.59 7.74 3.15
CA GLY A 210 14.43 6.49 3.89
C GLY A 210 13.92 5.33 3.03
N ASN A 211 14.18 5.37 1.72
CA ASN A 211 13.62 4.43 0.75
C ASN A 211 14.69 3.47 0.19
N ASN A 212 14.73 2.25 0.72
CA ASN A 212 15.52 1.15 0.13
C ASN A 212 14.84 0.61 -1.14
N MET A 213 14.89 1.42 -2.21
CA MET A 213 14.26 1.18 -3.50
C MET A 213 14.80 -0.07 -4.21
N ALA A 214 16.10 -0.38 -4.06
CA ALA A 214 16.74 -1.53 -4.69
C ALA A 214 16.10 -2.87 -4.30
N GLU A 215 15.57 -2.99 -3.07
CA GLU A 215 14.93 -4.20 -2.59
C GLU A 215 13.39 -4.11 -2.59
N MET A 216 12.83 -2.91 -2.40
CA MET A 216 11.40 -2.71 -2.13
C MET A 216 10.62 -2.28 -3.38
N HIS A 217 11.27 -1.58 -4.31
CA HIS A 217 10.73 -1.20 -5.62
C HIS A 217 11.75 -1.49 -6.75
N PRO A 218 12.22 -2.75 -6.90
CA PRO A 218 13.44 -3.03 -7.65
C PRO A 218 13.36 -2.66 -9.13
N VAL A 219 12.18 -2.78 -9.75
CA VAL A 219 12.00 -2.44 -11.16
C VAL A 219 12.06 -0.93 -11.39
N LEU A 220 11.56 -0.12 -10.44
CA LEU A 220 11.74 1.33 -10.51
C LEU A 220 13.22 1.69 -10.33
N PHE A 221 13.91 1.05 -9.38
CA PHE A 221 15.35 1.26 -9.18
C PHE A 221 16.15 0.87 -10.43
N SER A 222 15.77 -0.22 -11.09
CA SER A 222 16.36 -0.66 -12.35
C SER A 222 16.22 0.37 -13.46
N ARG A 223 15.16 1.17 -13.51
CA ARG A 223 15.01 2.24 -14.53
C ARG A 223 16.06 3.33 -14.36
N LEU A 224 16.39 3.69 -13.11
CA LEU A 224 17.48 4.63 -12.83
C LEU A 224 18.85 4.05 -13.17
N MET A 225 19.08 2.78 -12.82
CA MET A 225 20.34 2.10 -13.14
C MET A 225 20.53 1.92 -14.64
N ASP A 226 19.45 1.64 -15.37
CA ASP A 226 19.45 1.52 -16.83
C ASP A 226 19.89 2.83 -17.49
N ARG A 227 19.37 3.99 -17.05
CA ARG A 227 19.86 5.32 -17.50
C ARG A 227 21.36 5.48 -17.29
N ARG A 228 21.85 5.21 -16.07
CA ARG A 228 23.29 5.29 -15.76
C ARG A 228 24.12 4.34 -16.60
N SER A 229 23.62 3.13 -16.88
CA SER A 229 24.31 2.14 -17.72
C SER A 229 24.46 2.58 -19.17
N ARG A 230 23.59 3.48 -19.66
CA ARG A 230 23.70 4.14 -20.97
C ARG A 230 24.61 5.38 -20.97
N GLY A 231 25.27 5.68 -19.85
CA GLY A 231 26.12 6.86 -19.71
C GLY A 231 25.38 8.14 -19.34
N GLU A 232 24.07 8.09 -19.07
CA GLU A 232 23.34 9.26 -18.58
C GLU A 232 23.78 9.60 -17.15
N ARG A 233 23.98 10.89 -16.87
CA ARG A 233 24.29 11.36 -15.52
C ARG A 233 22.99 11.59 -14.76
N VAL A 234 22.75 10.78 -13.73
CA VAL A 234 21.67 10.95 -12.75
C VAL A 234 22.31 10.91 -11.37
N THR A 235 22.19 11.97 -10.58
CA THR A 235 22.70 11.99 -9.20
C THR A 235 21.72 11.26 -8.29
N LEU A 236 22.21 10.37 -7.42
CA LEU A 236 21.41 9.61 -6.47
C LEU A 236 21.87 9.94 -5.04
N VAL A 237 20.95 10.50 -4.26
CA VAL A 237 21.14 10.82 -2.84
C VAL A 237 20.30 9.86 -2.01
N ASP A 238 20.95 9.11 -1.12
CA ASP A 238 20.30 8.19 -0.19
C ASP A 238 20.33 8.76 1.23
N LEU A 239 19.19 9.30 1.69
CA LEU A 239 18.97 9.69 3.08
C LEU A 239 18.43 8.46 3.81
N THR A 240 19.19 7.91 4.75
CA THR A 240 18.84 6.63 5.37
C THR A 240 19.24 6.54 6.84
N THR A 241 18.64 5.62 7.59
CA THR A 241 19.08 5.26 8.95
C THR A 241 20.02 4.06 8.96
N ARG A 242 20.17 3.37 7.82
CA ARG A 242 21.10 2.23 7.64
C ARG A 242 21.60 2.18 6.20
N ARG A 243 22.85 1.79 5.97
CA ARG A 243 23.36 1.57 4.61
C ARG A 243 22.74 0.30 4.03
N THR A 244 22.31 0.33 2.78
CA THR A 244 21.63 -0.77 2.09
C THR A 244 22.20 -0.97 0.68
N ARG A 245 21.63 -1.93 -0.08
CA ARG A 245 21.93 -2.09 -1.50
C ARG A 245 21.64 -0.83 -2.32
N THR A 246 20.67 0.00 -1.93
CA THR A 246 20.47 1.32 -2.56
C THR A 246 21.69 2.22 -2.35
N SER A 247 22.22 2.27 -1.12
CA SER A 247 23.35 3.12 -0.76
C SER A 247 24.61 2.79 -1.55
N ALA A 248 24.79 1.52 -1.95
CA ALA A 248 25.94 1.07 -2.74
C ALA A 248 26.00 1.71 -4.15
N PHE A 249 24.89 2.25 -4.64
CA PHE A 249 24.82 2.95 -5.93
C PHE A 249 24.59 4.45 -5.78
N ALA A 250 24.47 4.99 -4.56
CA ALA A 250 24.25 6.41 -4.34
C ALA A 250 25.57 7.20 -4.46
N ASP A 251 25.52 8.40 -5.03
CA ASP A 251 26.67 9.32 -5.05
C ASP A 251 26.87 9.95 -3.68
N HIS A 252 25.76 10.17 -2.95
CA HIS A 252 25.76 10.71 -1.60
C HIS A 252 24.90 9.83 -0.69
N VAL A 253 25.50 9.32 0.39
CA VAL A 253 24.79 8.56 1.43
C VAL A 253 24.86 9.36 2.72
N MET A 254 23.72 9.85 3.19
CA MET A 254 23.61 10.61 4.43
C MET A 254 22.89 9.73 5.46
N VAL A 255 23.65 9.18 6.40
CA VAL A 255 23.10 8.38 7.49
C VAL A 255 22.65 9.31 8.61
N PHE A 256 21.35 9.39 8.89
CA PHE A 256 20.78 10.28 9.88
C PHE A 256 20.24 9.51 11.11
N LYS A 257 20.26 10.15 12.27
CA LYS A 257 19.63 9.68 13.51
C LYS A 257 18.11 9.55 13.29
N PRO A 258 17.42 8.52 13.81
CA PRO A 258 15.96 8.42 13.69
C PRO A 258 15.24 9.73 14.09
N HIS A 259 14.24 10.16 13.31
CA HIS A 259 13.56 11.49 13.33
C HIS A 259 14.38 12.71 12.87
N GLY A 260 15.68 12.55 12.60
CA GLY A 260 16.54 13.65 12.11
C GLY A 260 16.14 14.20 10.73
N ASP A 261 15.29 13.49 10.00
CA ASP A 261 14.72 13.88 8.71
C ASP A 261 13.84 15.13 8.79
N LEU A 262 13.11 15.33 9.89
CA LEU A 262 12.36 16.57 10.15
C LEU A 262 13.30 17.79 10.17
N ALA A 263 14.44 17.66 10.86
CA ALA A 263 15.45 18.71 10.93
C ALA A 263 16.12 18.94 9.57
N LEU A 264 16.40 17.89 8.80
CA LEU A 264 16.97 18.00 7.46
C LEU A 264 16.07 18.78 6.50
N ALA A 265 14.77 18.46 6.45
CA ALA A 265 13.83 19.20 5.61
C ALA A 265 13.71 20.67 6.02
N ASN A 266 13.69 20.94 7.33
CA ASN A 266 13.69 22.31 7.83
C ASN A 266 14.99 23.05 7.51
N GLY A 267 16.14 22.37 7.56
CA GLY A 267 17.45 22.92 7.18
C GLY A 267 17.54 23.29 5.71
N ILE A 268 16.96 22.48 4.83
CA ILE A 268 16.85 22.83 3.40
C ILE A 268 16.02 24.10 3.24
N ALA A 269 14.83 24.16 3.84
CA ALA A 269 13.96 25.34 3.74
C ALA A 269 14.63 26.60 4.32
N HIS A 270 15.33 26.47 5.45
CA HIS A 270 16.14 27.53 6.04
C HIS A 270 17.16 28.07 5.04
N LEU A 271 17.98 27.19 4.44
CA LEU A 271 19.03 27.59 3.52
C LEU A 271 18.48 28.22 2.24
N LEU A 272 17.38 27.71 1.68
CA LEU A 272 16.74 28.29 0.51
C LEU A 272 16.31 29.74 0.77
N ILE A 273 15.76 30.03 1.95
CA ILE A 273 15.32 31.38 2.32
C ILE A 273 16.51 32.28 2.69
N ALA A 274 17.43 31.80 3.52
CA ALA A 274 18.59 32.56 3.97
C ALA A 274 19.51 32.98 2.81
N ASN A 275 19.67 32.11 1.81
CA ASN A 275 20.48 32.39 0.62
C ASN A 275 19.69 33.07 -0.51
N ASN A 276 18.39 33.35 -0.31
CA ASN A 276 17.51 33.93 -1.31
C ASN A 276 17.44 33.13 -2.64
N THR A 277 17.47 31.79 -2.56
CA THR A 277 17.42 30.89 -3.73
C THR A 277 16.06 30.20 -3.92
N TRP A 278 15.10 30.43 -3.03
CA TRP A 278 13.72 29.95 -3.17
C TRP A 278 12.98 30.62 -4.35
N ASP A 279 11.95 29.95 -4.88
CA ASP A 279 11.14 30.47 -5.99
C ASP A 279 10.02 31.39 -5.48
N ARG A 280 10.35 32.69 -5.39
CA ARG A 280 9.43 33.77 -4.98
C ARG A 280 8.14 33.77 -5.81
N ALA A 281 8.27 33.71 -7.13
CA ALA A 281 7.13 33.81 -8.04
C ALA A 281 6.19 32.59 -7.91
N PHE A 282 6.76 31.39 -7.75
CA PHE A 282 5.97 30.19 -7.53
C PHE A 282 5.20 30.27 -6.20
N VAL A 283 5.88 30.61 -5.11
CA VAL A 283 5.28 30.65 -3.77
C VAL A 283 4.20 31.73 -3.68
N GLU A 284 4.47 32.94 -4.18
CA GLU A 284 3.50 34.05 -4.19
C GLU A 284 2.21 33.69 -4.95
N ARG A 285 2.33 32.89 -6.01
CA ARG A 285 1.18 32.51 -6.84
C ARG A 285 0.44 31.27 -6.34
N TYR A 286 1.16 30.26 -5.87
CA TYR A 286 0.63 28.90 -5.75
C TYR A 286 0.61 28.33 -4.33
N VAL A 287 1.11 29.06 -3.32
CA VAL A 287 1.33 28.49 -1.98
C VAL A 287 0.80 29.35 -0.83
N ASN A 288 0.03 28.76 0.07
CA ASN A 288 -0.28 29.32 1.39
C ASN A 288 0.57 28.68 2.49
N PHE A 289 0.77 29.35 3.62
CA PHE A 289 1.59 28.85 4.74
C PHE A 289 0.72 28.40 5.92
N ARG A 290 1.05 27.25 6.50
CA ARG A 290 0.31 26.65 7.62
C ARG A 290 1.22 26.05 8.68
N LYS A 291 0.72 25.97 9.92
CA LYS A 291 1.32 25.28 11.07
C LYS A 291 0.28 24.38 11.73
N ASP A 292 0.73 23.46 12.57
CA ASP A 292 -0.18 22.70 13.42
C ASP A 292 -1.02 23.60 14.32
N SER A 293 -2.26 23.17 14.55
CA SER A 293 -3.12 23.62 15.64
C SER A 293 -2.69 22.98 16.98
N GLU A 294 -3.19 23.48 18.11
CA GLU A 294 -2.92 22.86 19.43
C GLU A 294 -3.29 21.37 19.48
N ARG A 295 -4.33 20.98 18.73
CA ARG A 295 -4.71 19.58 18.49
C ARG A 295 -4.49 19.27 17.01
N PRO A 296 -3.39 18.60 16.64
CA PRO A 296 -3.02 18.40 15.24
C PRO A 296 -4.14 17.77 14.41
N ASP A 297 -4.46 18.41 13.29
CA ASP A 297 -5.48 17.98 12.34
C ASP A 297 -5.00 18.21 10.89
N LEU A 298 -5.88 17.93 9.91
CA LEU A 298 -5.54 18.06 8.48
C LEU A 298 -5.45 19.51 8.00
N ASN A 299 -6.10 20.45 8.69
CA ASN A 299 -6.22 21.83 8.30
C ASN A 299 -5.21 22.72 9.05
N GLY A 300 -4.99 22.51 10.35
CA GLY A 300 -4.09 23.35 11.14
C GLY A 300 -4.46 24.85 11.05
N GLN A 301 -3.49 25.71 11.34
CA GLN A 301 -3.67 27.16 11.39
C GLN A 301 -2.89 27.86 10.26
N ALA A 302 -3.46 28.93 9.71
CA ALA A 302 -2.75 29.79 8.77
C ALA A 302 -1.56 30.46 9.45
N MET A 303 -0.50 30.71 8.70
CA MET A 303 0.59 31.59 9.10
C MET A 303 1.03 32.50 7.95
N THR A 304 1.76 33.55 8.25
CA THR A 304 2.40 34.39 7.23
C THR A 304 3.75 33.82 6.80
N PHE A 305 4.22 34.16 5.61
CA PHE A 305 5.58 33.85 5.18
C PHE A 305 6.63 34.39 6.16
N GLU A 306 6.41 35.58 6.73
CA GLU A 306 7.33 36.18 7.70
C GLU A 306 7.37 35.38 9.02
N GLU A 307 6.24 34.86 9.50
CA GLU A 307 6.23 33.94 10.63
C GLU A 307 6.98 32.64 10.28
N TYR A 308 6.74 32.07 9.10
CA TYR A 308 7.44 30.88 8.60
C TYR A 308 8.95 31.09 8.59
N ARG A 309 9.41 32.20 7.98
CA ARG A 309 10.81 32.61 7.90
C ARG A 309 11.45 32.74 9.28
N ARG A 310 10.79 33.39 10.23
CA ARG A 310 11.30 33.54 11.60
C ARG A 310 11.44 32.18 12.30
N ARG A 311 10.47 31.29 12.13
CA ARG A 311 10.49 29.95 12.76
C ARG A 311 11.56 29.05 12.14
N ILE A 312 11.74 29.10 10.82
CA ILE A 312 12.72 28.27 10.12
C ILE A 312 14.16 28.77 10.32
N ALA A 313 14.36 30.05 10.65
CA ALA A 313 15.67 30.67 10.85
C ALA A 313 16.59 29.94 11.86
N ARG A 314 16.02 29.24 12.84
CA ARG A 314 16.78 28.48 13.84
C ARG A 314 17.43 27.21 13.29
N TYR A 315 16.96 26.68 12.15
CA TYR A 315 17.48 25.44 11.55
C TYR A 315 18.72 25.71 10.69
N THR A 316 19.73 26.33 11.30
CA THR A 316 21.05 26.49 10.67
C THR A 316 21.64 25.10 10.39
N PRO A 317 22.53 24.97 9.38
CA PRO A 317 23.17 23.69 9.08
C PRO A 317 23.83 23.04 10.31
N GLU A 318 24.47 23.84 11.16
CA GLU A 318 25.12 23.38 12.39
C GLU A 318 24.10 22.87 13.42
N TYR A 319 22.97 23.55 13.59
CA TYR A 319 21.92 23.08 14.49
C TYR A 319 21.27 21.79 13.95
N VAL A 320 21.04 21.73 12.64
CA VAL A 320 20.51 20.53 11.97
C VAL A 320 21.47 19.35 12.11
N GLU A 321 22.78 19.57 12.06
CA GLU A 321 23.78 18.53 12.31
C GLU A 321 23.65 17.95 13.73
N THR A 322 23.43 18.78 14.76
CA THR A 322 23.24 18.26 16.13
C THR A 322 22.03 17.32 16.23
N LEU A 323 20.91 17.68 15.58
CA LEU A 323 19.66 16.94 15.61
C LEU A 323 19.71 15.69 14.73
N SER A 324 20.19 15.82 13.50
CA SER A 324 20.15 14.76 12.49
C SER A 324 21.38 13.86 12.50
N GLY A 325 22.51 14.32 13.02
CA GLY A 325 23.81 13.65 12.87
C GLY A 325 24.39 13.71 11.46
N VAL A 326 23.75 14.40 10.51
CA VAL A 326 24.30 14.62 9.16
C VAL A 326 25.19 15.86 9.18
N PRO A 327 26.44 15.80 8.69
CA PRO A 327 27.35 16.94 8.70
C PRO A 327 26.75 18.17 8.01
N ALA A 328 26.98 19.36 8.58
CA ALA A 328 26.45 20.62 8.06
C ALA A 328 26.83 20.90 6.60
N ALA A 329 27.97 20.39 6.13
CA ALA A 329 28.38 20.47 4.72
C ALA A 329 27.45 19.66 3.78
N GLU A 330 27.01 18.48 4.22
CA GLU A 330 26.07 17.65 3.46
C GLU A 330 24.64 18.21 3.52
N VAL A 331 24.25 18.85 4.63
CA VAL A 331 23.00 19.63 4.70
C VAL A 331 23.00 20.75 3.66
N ARG A 332 24.11 21.49 3.54
CA ARG A 332 24.28 22.52 2.49
C ARG A 332 24.23 21.93 1.09
N ARG A 333 24.86 20.78 0.85
CA ARG A 333 24.80 20.07 -0.43
C ARG A 333 23.37 19.70 -0.79
N LEU A 334 22.63 19.12 0.15
CA LEU A 334 21.25 18.72 -0.04
C LEU A 334 20.37 19.92 -0.43
N ALA A 335 20.53 21.05 0.26
CA ALA A 335 19.84 22.29 -0.09
C ALA A 335 20.27 22.85 -1.46
N GLY A 336 21.54 22.67 -1.83
CA GLY A 336 22.08 23.07 -3.13
C GLY A 336 21.36 22.42 -4.31
N PHE A 337 20.96 21.14 -4.20
CA PHE A 337 20.17 20.49 -5.25
C PHE A 337 18.81 21.16 -5.46
N PHE A 338 18.14 21.57 -4.38
CA PHE A 338 16.87 22.29 -4.46
C PHE A 338 17.02 23.78 -4.81
N ALA A 339 18.21 24.35 -4.63
CA ALA A 339 18.47 25.76 -4.96
C ALA A 339 18.69 25.98 -6.46
N ASP A 340 19.13 24.95 -7.19
CA ASP A 340 19.38 25.02 -8.63
C ASP A 340 18.12 24.63 -9.44
N ARG A 341 17.38 25.65 -9.90
CA ARG A 341 16.15 25.47 -10.69
C ARG A 341 16.36 24.84 -12.07
N ASN A 342 17.61 24.72 -12.53
CA ASN A 342 17.94 24.02 -13.78
C ASN A 342 17.94 22.50 -13.59
N LEU A 343 18.10 22.02 -12.35
CA LEU A 343 17.97 20.61 -12.03
C LEU A 343 16.49 20.21 -11.97
N LYS A 344 16.21 18.99 -12.39
CA LYS A 344 14.94 18.31 -12.12
C LYS A 344 15.14 17.37 -10.94
N VAL A 345 14.53 17.71 -9.81
CA VAL A 345 14.73 17.00 -8.54
C VAL A 345 13.53 16.10 -8.29
N LEU A 346 13.77 14.79 -8.13
CA LEU A 346 12.75 13.80 -7.81
C LEU A 346 12.97 13.27 -6.39
N SER A 347 12.08 13.64 -5.46
CA SER A 347 12.10 13.05 -4.11
C SER A 347 11.19 11.82 -4.05
N LEU A 348 11.74 10.68 -3.63
CA LEU A 348 10.98 9.44 -3.45
C LEU A 348 11.06 8.96 -2.01
N TRP A 349 9.92 8.58 -1.42
CA TRP A 349 9.87 8.02 -0.07
C TRP A 349 8.92 6.85 0.05
N CYS A 350 9.07 6.10 1.14
CA CYS A 350 8.24 4.94 1.46
C CYS A 350 8.03 4.87 2.99
N MET A 351 8.39 3.75 3.63
CA MET A 351 8.05 3.53 5.04
C MET A 351 8.93 4.28 6.04
N GLY A 352 10.13 4.76 5.66
CA GLY A 352 10.94 5.59 6.56
C GLY A 352 10.20 6.85 6.99
N VAL A 353 9.54 7.48 6.02
CA VAL A 353 8.71 8.68 6.20
C VAL A 353 7.31 8.36 6.71
N ASN A 354 6.67 7.27 6.24
CA ASN A 354 5.27 6.99 6.59
C ASN A 354 5.11 6.26 7.94
N GLN A 355 5.95 5.26 8.23
CA GLN A 355 5.95 4.58 9.54
C GLN A 355 6.79 5.40 10.51
N HIS A 356 6.24 6.55 10.88
CA HIS A 356 6.89 7.60 11.65
C HIS A 356 5.84 8.26 12.55
N THR A 357 6.13 8.51 13.82
CA THR A 357 5.14 9.17 14.72
C THR A 357 4.85 10.64 14.38
N ARG A 358 5.61 11.19 13.44
CA ARG A 358 5.36 12.47 12.75
C ARG A 358 5.31 12.30 11.22
N GLY A 359 4.82 11.16 10.74
CA GLY A 359 4.84 10.83 9.31
C GLY A 359 4.01 11.79 8.45
N THR A 360 2.88 12.28 8.96
CA THR A 360 2.10 13.32 8.27
C THR A 360 2.93 14.60 8.11
N ALA A 361 3.61 15.02 9.17
CA ALA A 361 4.49 16.18 9.14
C ALA A 361 5.65 16.01 8.15
N MET A 362 6.31 14.85 8.14
CA MET A 362 7.41 14.59 7.23
C MET A 362 6.97 14.61 5.75
N ASN A 363 5.80 14.04 5.42
CA ASN A 363 5.22 14.15 4.07
C ASN A 363 4.99 15.63 3.70
N ARG A 364 4.38 16.42 4.59
CA ARG A 364 4.14 17.85 4.38
C ARG A 364 5.45 18.63 4.18
N LEU A 365 6.51 18.30 4.94
CA LEU A 365 7.82 18.95 4.82
C LEU A 365 8.53 18.64 3.50
N ILE A 366 8.45 17.40 3.00
CA ILE A 366 9.00 17.05 1.67
C ILE A 366 8.27 17.87 0.58
N HIS A 367 6.94 17.96 0.64
CA HIS A 367 6.19 18.82 -0.27
C HIS A 367 6.57 20.30 -0.10
N ALA A 368 6.74 20.77 1.14
CA ALA A 368 7.10 22.14 1.43
C ALA A 368 8.44 22.54 0.80
N VAL A 369 9.46 21.69 0.91
CA VAL A 369 10.77 21.92 0.29
C VAL A 369 10.62 22.08 -1.23
N HIS A 370 9.95 21.14 -1.89
CA HIS A 370 9.72 21.21 -3.34
C HIS A 370 8.98 22.48 -3.77
N MET A 371 7.88 22.82 -3.10
CA MET A 371 7.10 24.01 -3.40
C MET A 371 7.87 25.31 -3.14
N LEU A 372 8.66 25.37 -2.07
CA LEU A 372 9.51 26.53 -1.76
C LEU A 372 10.58 26.74 -2.85
N SER A 373 11.13 25.65 -3.38
CA SER A 373 12.14 25.68 -4.45
C SER A 373 11.59 25.81 -5.88
N GLY A 374 10.27 25.68 -6.09
CA GLY A 374 9.66 25.68 -7.43
C GLY A 374 9.84 24.37 -8.22
N HIS A 375 10.28 23.29 -7.58
CA HIS A 375 10.43 21.95 -8.18
C HIS A 375 9.07 21.21 -8.21
N PHE A 376 8.20 21.63 -9.14
CA PHE A 376 6.86 21.10 -9.32
C PHE A 376 6.37 21.23 -10.78
N GLY A 377 5.55 20.27 -11.22
CA GLY A 377 4.76 20.40 -12.46
C GLY A 377 5.55 20.20 -13.75
N ARG A 378 6.77 19.67 -13.68
CA ARG A 378 7.59 19.33 -14.85
C ARG A 378 7.97 17.85 -14.82
N PRO A 379 8.08 17.16 -15.97
CA PRO A 379 8.58 15.79 -16.01
C PRO A 379 9.97 15.66 -15.38
N GLY A 380 10.10 14.75 -14.42
CA GLY A 380 11.33 14.49 -13.65
C GLY A 380 11.50 15.34 -12.40
N ASP A 381 10.54 16.22 -12.08
CA ASP A 381 10.72 17.29 -11.11
C ASP A 381 9.55 17.38 -10.12
N GLY A 382 9.72 16.75 -8.96
CA GLY A 382 8.66 16.69 -7.97
C GLY A 382 8.82 15.67 -6.84
N PRO A 383 8.00 15.77 -5.80
CA PRO A 383 7.91 14.77 -4.74
C PRO A 383 6.91 13.66 -5.09
N GLN A 384 7.31 12.39 -4.96
CA GLN A 384 6.44 11.22 -5.16
C GLN A 384 6.57 10.19 -4.03
N SER A 385 5.52 10.05 -3.22
CA SER A 385 5.35 8.90 -2.32
C SER A 385 5.22 7.61 -3.11
N LEU A 386 6.04 6.61 -2.79
CA LEU A 386 5.90 5.26 -3.31
C LEU A 386 4.99 4.42 -2.41
N THR A 387 4.07 3.68 -3.03
CA THR A 387 3.15 2.79 -2.34
C THR A 387 3.75 1.40 -2.18
N GLY A 388 3.61 0.80 -0.99
CA GLY A 388 4.14 -0.53 -0.69
C GLY A 388 3.33 -1.67 -1.31
N GLN A 389 2.01 -1.70 -1.09
CA GLN A 389 1.09 -2.76 -1.51
C GLN A 389 0.59 -2.58 -2.95
N PRO A 390 0.15 -3.67 -3.63
CA PRO A 390 -0.20 -3.60 -5.05
C PRO A 390 -1.48 -2.81 -5.32
N SER A 391 -2.35 -2.66 -4.31
CA SER A 391 -3.61 -1.91 -4.41
C SER A 391 -3.94 -1.17 -3.11
N ALA A 392 -2.93 -0.71 -2.37
CA ALA A 392 -3.20 0.24 -1.30
C ALA A 392 -3.77 1.55 -1.86
N CYS A 393 -3.37 1.96 -3.07
CA CYS A 393 -4.03 3.04 -3.81
C CYS A 393 -5.43 2.59 -4.25
N GLY A 394 -5.50 1.76 -5.29
CA GLY A 394 -6.76 1.42 -5.97
C GLY A 394 -7.85 0.86 -5.06
N THR A 395 -7.49 0.11 -4.02
CA THR A 395 -8.46 -0.49 -3.11
C THR A 395 -8.56 0.27 -1.80
N ALA A 396 -7.50 0.32 -0.99
CA ALA A 396 -7.65 0.85 0.37
C ALA A 396 -7.98 2.35 0.40
N ARG A 397 -7.32 3.15 -0.45
CA ARG A 397 -7.43 4.61 -0.48
C ARG A 397 -8.55 5.09 -1.40
N GLU A 398 -8.61 4.59 -2.62
CA GLU A 398 -9.56 5.07 -3.64
C GLU A 398 -10.98 4.54 -3.42
N VAL A 399 -11.15 3.26 -3.04
CA VAL A 399 -12.44 2.74 -2.57
C VAL A 399 -12.74 3.24 -1.16
N GLY A 400 -11.72 3.55 -0.36
CA GLY A 400 -11.90 4.09 0.98
C GLY A 400 -12.35 3.03 1.98
N THR A 401 -11.71 1.86 2.01
CA THR A 401 -11.96 0.77 2.99
C THR A 401 -11.38 1.11 4.38
N ILE A 402 -11.63 2.34 4.81
CA ILE A 402 -11.03 3.02 5.96
C ILE A 402 -12.16 3.54 6.84
N ALA A 403 -11.92 3.53 8.16
CA ALA A 403 -12.98 3.75 9.14
C ALA A 403 -13.72 5.09 8.98
N HIS A 404 -13.05 6.14 8.51
CA HIS A 404 -13.62 7.48 8.32
C HIS A 404 -14.03 7.81 6.87
N LEU A 405 -13.78 6.92 5.90
CA LEU A 405 -13.98 7.19 4.47
C LEU A 405 -15.22 6.49 3.89
N LEU A 406 -15.65 7.02 2.75
CA LEU A 406 -16.54 6.45 1.73
C LEU A 406 -15.79 6.48 0.37
N PRO A 407 -16.24 5.79 -0.69
CA PRO A 407 -15.53 5.77 -1.97
C PRO A 407 -15.31 7.13 -2.59
N GLY A 408 -14.27 7.26 -3.40
CA GLY A 408 -13.98 8.49 -4.13
C GLY A 408 -13.48 9.64 -3.25
N GLY A 409 -12.96 9.34 -2.06
CA GLY A 409 -12.46 10.36 -1.11
C GLY A 409 -13.57 11.06 -0.33
N LEU A 410 -14.77 10.48 -0.30
CA LEU A 410 -15.87 10.95 0.53
C LEU A 410 -15.64 10.60 2.02
N LEU A 411 -16.36 11.27 2.91
CA LEU A 411 -16.17 11.19 4.37
C LEU A 411 -17.47 10.79 5.04
N VAL A 412 -17.42 9.82 5.96
CA VAL A 412 -18.63 9.43 6.72
C VAL A 412 -19.16 10.57 7.59
N ALA A 413 -18.29 11.45 8.09
CA ALA A 413 -18.68 12.57 8.94
C ALA A 413 -19.46 13.66 8.19
N ASN A 414 -19.35 13.74 6.86
CA ASN A 414 -20.03 14.76 6.06
C ASN A 414 -21.39 14.25 5.57
N ALA A 415 -22.47 14.99 5.85
CA ALA A 415 -23.84 14.58 5.53
C ALA A 415 -24.09 14.45 4.01
N ASP A 416 -23.62 15.42 3.21
CA ASP A 416 -23.77 15.39 1.75
C ASP A 416 -22.99 14.22 1.14
N HIS A 417 -21.83 13.90 1.70
CA HIS A 417 -21.04 12.75 1.28
C HIS A 417 -21.77 11.43 1.54
N ARG A 418 -22.44 11.29 2.69
CA ARG A 418 -23.28 10.12 2.98
C ARG A 418 -24.46 10.04 2.03
N HIS A 419 -25.17 11.15 1.81
CA HIS A 419 -26.32 11.20 0.91
C HIS A 419 -25.95 10.75 -0.51
N LYS A 420 -24.83 11.24 -1.06
CA LYS A 420 -24.31 10.80 -2.37
C LYS A 420 -24.05 9.29 -2.43
N ALA A 421 -23.50 8.72 -1.37
CA ALA A 421 -23.24 7.28 -1.29
C ALA A 421 -24.53 6.47 -1.15
N GLU A 422 -25.48 6.94 -0.34
CA GLU A 422 -26.81 6.35 -0.20
C GLU A 422 -27.57 6.33 -1.52
N GLU A 423 -27.50 7.42 -2.30
CA GLU A 423 -28.12 7.50 -3.63
C GLU A 423 -27.51 6.47 -4.60
N ILE A 424 -26.17 6.40 -4.70
CA ILE A 424 -25.50 5.45 -5.60
C ILE A 424 -25.84 4.00 -5.22
N TRP A 425 -25.85 3.69 -3.93
CA TRP A 425 -26.16 2.35 -3.40
C TRP A 425 -27.65 2.05 -3.25
N ASN A 426 -28.53 2.98 -3.63
CA ASN A 426 -29.99 2.85 -3.51
C ASN A 426 -30.48 2.63 -2.07
N LEU A 427 -29.83 3.23 -1.08
CA LEU A 427 -30.14 3.04 0.34
C LEU A 427 -31.18 4.06 0.84
N PRO A 428 -31.93 3.74 1.92
CA PRO A 428 -32.70 4.74 2.64
C PRO A 428 -31.82 5.88 3.16
N ALA A 429 -32.35 7.10 3.16
CA ALA A 429 -31.65 8.27 3.69
C ALA A 429 -31.24 8.08 5.15
N GLY A 430 -30.01 8.43 5.48
CA GLY A 430 -29.45 8.28 6.84
C GLY A 430 -29.02 6.86 7.20
N ARG A 431 -29.00 5.92 6.25
CA ARG A 431 -28.51 4.55 6.46
C ARG A 431 -27.04 4.52 6.89
N ILE A 432 -26.19 5.38 6.34
CA ILE A 432 -24.76 5.38 6.64
C ILE A 432 -24.51 6.11 7.97
N ASN A 433 -23.79 5.47 8.88
CA ASN A 433 -23.44 6.04 10.17
C ASN A 433 -22.47 7.23 10.00
N ALA A 434 -22.78 8.35 10.65
CA ALA A 434 -22.00 9.59 10.60
C ALA A 434 -20.67 9.50 11.37
N THR A 435 -20.56 8.60 12.35
CA THR A 435 -19.41 8.54 13.24
C THR A 435 -18.31 7.66 12.66
N PRO A 436 -17.08 8.16 12.48
CA PRO A 436 -15.94 7.33 12.11
C PRO A 436 -15.78 6.11 13.04
N GLY A 437 -15.49 4.95 12.45
CA GLY A 437 -15.15 3.77 13.24
C GLY A 437 -13.71 3.82 13.76
N TYR A 438 -13.30 2.72 14.39
CA TYR A 438 -11.94 2.56 14.89
C TYR A 438 -10.93 2.30 13.79
N HIS A 439 -9.84 3.08 13.79
CA HIS A 439 -8.66 2.78 12.99
C HIS A 439 -7.96 1.53 13.52
N THR A 440 -7.08 0.93 12.71
CA THR A 440 -6.45 -0.39 12.97
C THR A 440 -5.96 -0.59 14.40
N VAL A 441 -5.11 0.31 14.94
CA VAL A 441 -4.58 0.17 16.31
C VAL A 441 -5.72 0.16 17.34
N GLN A 442 -6.66 1.09 17.25
CA GLN A 442 -7.80 1.17 18.16
C GLN A 442 -8.74 -0.04 18.00
N MET A 443 -8.99 -0.48 16.78
CA MET A 443 -9.82 -1.65 16.47
C MET A 443 -9.28 -2.89 17.16
N TRP A 444 -7.98 -3.16 17.00
CA TRP A 444 -7.32 -4.31 17.61
C TRP A 444 -7.19 -4.16 19.14
N LYS A 445 -6.95 -2.96 19.66
CA LYS A 445 -7.00 -2.69 21.10
C LYS A 445 -8.37 -3.01 21.70
N LYS A 446 -9.46 -2.58 21.04
CA LYS A 446 -10.83 -2.85 21.48
C LYS A 446 -11.20 -4.33 21.43
N PHE A 447 -10.72 -5.05 20.42
CA PHE A 447 -10.89 -6.50 20.32
C PHE A 447 -10.03 -7.29 21.30
N SER A 448 -8.84 -6.79 21.64
CA SER A 448 -7.92 -7.37 22.63
C SER A 448 -8.19 -6.89 24.06
N THR A 449 -9.31 -6.21 24.28
CA THR A 449 -9.81 -5.83 25.62
C THR A 449 -11.09 -6.61 25.89
N ALA A 450 -11.23 -7.19 27.08
CA ALA A 450 -12.45 -7.90 27.47
C ALA A 450 -13.66 -6.96 27.49
N ALA A 451 -14.86 -7.46 27.18
CA ALA A 451 -16.07 -6.63 27.21
C ALA A 451 -16.30 -5.92 28.56
N ALA A 452 -16.06 -6.61 29.67
CA ALA A 452 -16.18 -6.05 31.01
C ALA A 452 -15.20 -4.90 31.31
N GLN A 453 -14.16 -4.73 30.48
CA GLN A 453 -13.14 -3.68 30.59
C GLN A 453 -13.29 -2.60 29.50
N GLY A 454 -14.42 -2.59 28.79
CA GLY A 454 -14.71 -1.58 27.75
C GLY A 454 -14.22 -1.94 26.34
N GLY A 455 -13.92 -3.21 26.09
CA GLY A 455 -13.74 -3.73 24.74
C GLY A 455 -15.08 -3.98 24.05
N ASP A 456 -15.34 -3.29 22.95
CA ASP A 456 -16.65 -3.25 22.28
C ASP A 456 -16.65 -3.87 20.88
N ILE A 457 -15.54 -4.50 20.49
CA ILE A 457 -15.48 -5.42 19.34
C ILE A 457 -15.44 -6.85 19.89
N ASP A 458 -16.40 -7.68 19.47
CA ASP A 458 -16.50 -9.09 19.84
C ASP A 458 -16.16 -10.03 18.68
N THR A 459 -16.32 -9.57 17.43
CA THR A 459 -16.04 -10.39 16.25
C THR A 459 -15.24 -9.58 15.24
N ILE A 460 -14.05 -10.08 14.85
CA ILE A 460 -13.26 -9.50 13.75
C ILE A 460 -13.20 -10.49 12.60
N TRP A 461 -13.51 -10.01 11.39
CA TRP A 461 -13.22 -10.72 10.15
C TRP A 461 -12.00 -10.12 9.44
N VAL A 462 -10.92 -10.91 9.39
CA VAL A 462 -9.67 -10.61 8.72
C VAL A 462 -9.68 -11.19 7.31
N GLN A 463 -9.30 -10.40 6.30
CA GLN A 463 -9.10 -10.90 4.94
C GLN A 463 -7.79 -10.39 4.33
N VAL A 464 -7.06 -11.29 3.66
CA VAL A 464 -5.86 -10.97 2.84
C VAL A 464 -4.78 -10.21 3.63
N THR A 465 -4.66 -10.50 4.93
CA THR A 465 -3.69 -9.88 5.84
C THR A 465 -3.41 -10.79 7.04
N ASN A 466 -2.27 -10.60 7.71
CA ASN A 466 -1.76 -11.50 8.76
C ASN A 466 -1.43 -10.73 10.06
N PRO A 467 -2.43 -10.16 10.76
CA PRO A 467 -2.27 -9.28 11.92
C PRO A 467 -1.50 -9.92 13.10
N GLY A 468 -1.60 -11.24 13.28
CA GLY A 468 -0.84 -11.99 14.29
C GLY A 468 0.67 -12.02 14.05
N GLN A 469 1.13 -11.43 12.94
CA GLN A 469 2.53 -11.16 12.66
C GLN A 469 2.79 -9.69 12.30
N SER A 470 1.82 -8.99 11.69
CA SER A 470 2.04 -7.67 11.10
C SER A 470 1.63 -6.48 11.97
N LEU A 471 0.78 -6.66 12.99
CA LEU A 471 0.46 -5.57 13.93
C LEU A 471 1.70 -5.23 14.77
N PRO A 472 1.84 -3.98 15.24
CA PRO A 472 2.86 -3.66 16.23
C PRO A 472 2.43 -4.18 17.60
N ASN A 473 3.37 -4.28 18.55
CA ASN A 473 3.07 -4.61 19.95
C ASN A 473 2.06 -5.77 20.10
N LEU A 474 2.41 -6.94 19.56
CA LEU A 474 1.51 -8.10 19.52
C LEU A 474 0.94 -8.48 20.90
N ALA A 475 1.75 -8.28 21.94
CA ALA A 475 1.39 -8.51 23.34
C ALA A 475 0.21 -7.65 23.83
N GLU A 476 0.00 -6.46 23.24
CA GLU A 476 -1.16 -5.61 23.55
C GLU A 476 -2.27 -5.76 22.51
N LEU A 477 -1.93 -5.81 21.22
CA LEU A 477 -2.91 -5.64 20.16
C LEU A 477 -3.50 -6.94 19.62
N PHE A 478 -2.87 -8.10 19.85
CA PHE A 478 -3.32 -9.37 19.26
C PHE A 478 -3.45 -10.50 20.28
N ASP A 479 -2.40 -10.76 21.04
CA ASP A 479 -2.28 -11.92 21.93
C ASP A 479 -3.34 -11.99 23.04
N PRO A 480 -3.78 -10.88 23.68
CA PRO A 480 -4.75 -10.97 24.77
C PRO A 480 -6.11 -11.55 24.36
N SER A 481 -6.58 -11.24 23.15
CA SER A 481 -7.88 -11.69 22.65
C SER A 481 -7.98 -13.22 22.51
N ARG A 482 -6.86 -13.95 22.49
CA ARG A 482 -6.81 -15.40 22.20
C ARG A 482 -7.42 -16.28 23.30
N THR A 483 -7.44 -15.77 24.53
CA THR A 483 -7.93 -16.48 25.72
C THR A 483 -9.26 -15.92 26.21
N MET A 484 -9.84 -14.96 25.50
CA MET A 484 -11.08 -14.28 25.90
C MET A 484 -12.29 -14.96 25.26
N ALA A 485 -13.21 -15.47 26.09
CA ALA A 485 -14.39 -16.20 25.62
C ALA A 485 -15.41 -15.33 24.85
N ASP A 486 -15.36 -14.01 25.01
CA ASP A 486 -16.25 -13.06 24.33
C ASP A 486 -15.73 -12.63 22.95
N LYS A 487 -14.57 -13.14 22.50
CA LYS A 487 -13.94 -12.77 21.22
C LYS A 487 -14.03 -13.90 20.20
N PHE A 488 -14.19 -13.54 18.93
CA PHE A 488 -14.23 -14.48 17.81
C PHE A 488 -13.48 -13.93 16.59
N LEU A 489 -12.41 -14.60 16.21
CA LEU A 489 -11.58 -14.24 15.06
C LEU A 489 -11.92 -15.11 13.84
N ILE A 490 -12.36 -14.47 12.76
CA ILE A 490 -12.55 -15.08 11.45
C ILE A 490 -11.36 -14.65 10.56
N VAL A 491 -10.77 -15.59 9.82
CA VAL A 491 -9.63 -15.30 8.93
C VAL A 491 -9.85 -15.96 7.57
N SER A 492 -9.94 -15.14 6.52
CA SER A 492 -9.84 -15.60 5.14
C SER A 492 -8.40 -15.46 4.67
N ASP A 493 -7.75 -16.60 4.41
CA ASP A 493 -6.36 -16.68 3.95
C ASP A 493 -6.21 -17.81 2.94
N VAL A 494 -5.08 -17.82 2.24
CA VAL A 494 -4.72 -18.83 1.24
C VAL A 494 -3.83 -19.92 1.83
N TYR A 495 -3.14 -19.62 2.94
CA TYR A 495 -2.23 -20.52 3.64
C TYR A 495 -2.43 -20.46 5.16
N PRO A 496 -1.97 -21.47 5.91
CA PRO A 496 -1.73 -21.35 7.33
C PRO A 496 -0.72 -20.22 7.63
N THR A 497 -1.07 -19.34 8.56
CA THR A 497 -0.27 -18.20 9.02
C THR A 497 -0.28 -18.07 10.54
N ALA A 498 0.53 -17.17 11.09
CA ALA A 498 0.47 -16.81 12.51
C ALA A 498 -0.94 -16.41 12.96
N THR A 499 -1.71 -15.75 12.08
CA THR A 499 -3.09 -15.36 12.36
C THR A 499 -4.06 -16.54 12.29
N THR A 500 -3.99 -17.39 11.24
CA THR A 500 -4.94 -18.51 11.11
C THR A 500 -4.76 -19.54 12.23
N ARG A 501 -3.52 -19.79 12.68
CA ARG A 501 -3.24 -20.66 13.84
C ARG A 501 -4.01 -20.25 15.09
N GLN A 502 -4.35 -18.97 15.19
CA GLN A 502 -5.04 -18.37 16.32
C GLN A 502 -6.51 -18.05 16.03
N ALA A 503 -7.02 -18.35 14.83
CA ALA A 503 -8.39 -18.05 14.42
C ALA A 503 -9.40 -19.02 15.03
N ASP A 504 -10.62 -18.56 15.24
CA ASP A 504 -11.75 -19.41 15.60
C ASP A 504 -12.41 -20.01 14.36
N LEU A 505 -12.45 -19.24 13.25
CA LEU A 505 -12.92 -19.71 11.95
C LEU A 505 -11.93 -19.33 10.84
N ILE A 506 -11.52 -20.31 10.04
CA ILE A 506 -10.65 -20.13 8.88
C ILE A 506 -11.48 -20.36 7.61
N LEU A 507 -11.39 -19.44 6.65
CA LEU A 507 -12.02 -19.53 5.35
C LEU A 507 -10.95 -19.67 4.25
N PRO A 508 -10.99 -20.71 3.39
CA PRO A 508 -10.02 -20.89 2.32
C PRO A 508 -10.30 -19.88 1.19
N SER A 509 -9.32 -19.04 0.87
CA SER A 509 -9.47 -18.00 -0.16
C SER A 509 -8.81 -18.34 -1.50
N ALA A 510 -9.45 -17.91 -2.59
CA ALA A 510 -8.83 -17.85 -3.91
C ALA A 510 -7.90 -16.63 -4.01
N MET A 511 -6.73 -16.79 -4.65
CA MET A 511 -5.73 -15.73 -4.80
C MET A 511 -5.35 -15.42 -6.25
N TRP A 512 -5.01 -14.15 -6.49
CA TRP A 512 -4.42 -13.69 -7.75
C TRP A 512 -5.22 -14.17 -8.98
N VAL A 513 -4.60 -14.90 -9.91
CA VAL A 513 -5.25 -15.39 -11.14
C VAL A 513 -6.21 -16.57 -10.94
N GLU A 514 -6.46 -17.00 -9.70
CA GLU A 514 -7.58 -17.90 -9.37
C GLU A 514 -8.94 -17.20 -9.40
N LYS A 515 -8.95 -15.86 -9.53
CA LYS A 515 -10.13 -14.99 -9.59
C LYS A 515 -9.90 -13.84 -10.58
N ASN A 516 -10.98 -13.20 -11.01
CA ASN A 516 -10.89 -11.90 -11.69
C ASN A 516 -10.39 -10.84 -10.70
N GLY A 517 -9.84 -9.74 -11.21
CA GLY A 517 -9.51 -8.64 -10.33
C GLY A 517 -9.00 -7.39 -11.01
N MET A 518 -8.97 -6.32 -10.21
CA MET A 518 -8.39 -5.03 -10.56
C MET A 518 -7.59 -4.50 -9.38
N THR A 519 -6.47 -3.83 -9.66
CA THR A 519 -5.61 -3.19 -8.63
C THR A 519 -5.10 -1.84 -9.12
N GLY A 520 -4.87 -0.88 -8.21
CA GLY A 520 -4.28 0.43 -8.51
C GLY A 520 -2.89 0.61 -7.87
N ASN A 521 -1.87 0.86 -8.69
CA ASN A 521 -0.47 0.95 -8.26
C ASN A 521 -0.06 2.36 -7.72
N SER A 522 1.24 2.57 -7.44
CA SER A 522 1.74 3.85 -6.87
C SER A 522 1.59 5.07 -7.78
N GLU A 523 1.45 4.89 -9.10
CA GLU A 523 1.34 5.99 -10.07
C GLU A 523 -0.09 6.18 -10.59
N ARG A 524 -1.10 5.79 -9.80
CA ARG A 524 -2.54 5.87 -10.13
C ARG A 524 -2.99 4.91 -11.24
N ARG A 525 -2.15 3.94 -11.63
CA ARG A 525 -2.46 3.03 -12.74
C ARG A 525 -3.34 1.89 -12.25
N THR A 526 -4.59 1.87 -12.70
CA THR A 526 -5.52 0.76 -12.47
C THR A 526 -5.30 -0.34 -13.51
N GLN A 527 -5.14 -1.59 -13.08
CA GLN A 527 -4.75 -2.74 -13.90
C GLN A 527 -5.72 -3.91 -13.66
N GLN A 528 -6.22 -4.53 -14.72
CA GLN A 528 -7.22 -5.63 -14.66
C GLN A 528 -6.63 -6.97 -15.16
N TRP A 529 -7.13 -8.07 -14.58
CA TRP A 529 -6.93 -9.43 -15.07
C TRP A 529 -8.19 -10.28 -14.96
N PHE A 530 -8.27 -11.31 -15.82
CA PHE A 530 -9.26 -12.38 -15.72
C PHE A 530 -8.71 -13.57 -14.94
N LYS A 531 -9.61 -14.35 -14.35
CA LYS A 531 -9.33 -15.67 -13.80
C LYS A 531 -8.71 -16.57 -14.89
N MET A 532 -7.63 -17.26 -14.56
CA MET A 532 -6.88 -18.11 -15.50
C MET A 532 -6.76 -19.56 -15.02
N VAL A 533 -6.90 -19.82 -13.73
CA VAL A 533 -6.87 -21.17 -13.13
C VAL A 533 -7.96 -21.29 -12.08
N ASP A 534 -8.33 -22.51 -11.70
CA ASP A 534 -9.24 -22.76 -10.58
C ASP A 534 -8.50 -22.71 -9.23
N PRO A 535 -9.13 -22.18 -8.16
CA PRO A 535 -8.59 -22.31 -6.82
C PRO A 535 -8.65 -23.77 -6.33
N PRO A 536 -7.79 -24.18 -5.39
CA PRO A 536 -7.74 -25.55 -4.90
C PRO A 536 -8.91 -25.87 -3.96
N GLY A 537 -9.47 -27.07 -4.09
CA GLY A 537 -10.54 -27.57 -3.23
C GLY A 537 -11.77 -26.68 -3.27
N GLU A 538 -12.23 -26.24 -2.09
CA GLU A 538 -13.39 -25.38 -1.92
C GLU A 538 -12.97 -23.91 -1.68
N ALA A 539 -11.75 -23.49 -2.03
CA ALA A 539 -11.34 -22.10 -1.84
C ALA A 539 -12.17 -21.15 -2.72
N ARG A 540 -12.65 -20.03 -2.16
CA ARG A 540 -13.55 -19.07 -2.83
C ARG A 540 -12.99 -17.65 -2.78
N ALA A 541 -13.32 -16.82 -3.77
CA ALA A 541 -12.89 -15.41 -3.80
C ALA A 541 -13.46 -14.62 -2.61
N ASP A 542 -12.66 -13.69 -2.06
CA ASP A 542 -13.03 -12.94 -0.85
C ASP A 542 -14.30 -12.07 -1.07
N VAL A 543 -14.51 -11.60 -2.30
CA VAL A 543 -15.73 -10.89 -2.73
C VAL A 543 -16.97 -11.78 -2.63
N TRP A 544 -16.87 -13.05 -3.05
CA TRP A 544 -17.96 -14.01 -2.94
C TRP A 544 -18.28 -14.27 -1.47
N GLN A 545 -17.26 -14.44 -0.61
CA GLN A 545 -17.46 -14.70 0.82
C GLN A 545 -18.27 -13.56 1.47
N THR A 546 -17.94 -12.31 1.15
CA THR A 546 -18.66 -11.12 1.65
C THR A 546 -20.12 -11.11 1.18
N ILE A 547 -20.36 -11.36 -0.10
CA ILE A 547 -21.71 -11.38 -0.69
C ILE A 547 -22.55 -12.53 -0.10
N ALA A 548 -21.96 -13.71 0.14
CA ALA A 548 -22.64 -14.86 0.72
C ALA A 548 -23.09 -14.60 2.17
N VAL A 549 -22.23 -13.98 2.99
CA VAL A 549 -22.59 -13.57 4.36
C VAL A 549 -23.67 -12.49 4.34
N ALA A 550 -23.55 -11.50 3.46
CA ALA A 550 -24.57 -10.46 3.29
C ALA A 550 -25.92 -11.07 2.87
N ARG A 551 -25.91 -12.06 1.97
CA ARG A 551 -27.13 -12.75 1.55
C ARG A 551 -27.74 -13.52 2.72
N ARG A 552 -26.93 -14.23 3.49
CA ARG A 552 -27.43 -14.97 4.65
C ARG A 552 -28.06 -14.04 5.69
N LEU A 553 -27.49 -12.86 5.91
CA LEU A 553 -28.08 -11.82 6.75
C LEU A 553 -29.42 -11.29 6.19
N PHE A 554 -29.54 -11.14 4.88
CA PHE A 554 -30.82 -10.82 4.22
C PHE A 554 -31.88 -11.89 4.49
N ASP A 555 -31.51 -13.17 4.36
CA ASP A 555 -32.41 -14.31 4.60
C ASP A 555 -32.83 -14.41 6.07
N LEU A 556 -31.94 -14.05 7.00
CA LEU A 556 -32.22 -13.94 8.44
C LEU A 556 -33.04 -12.68 8.80
N GLY A 557 -33.36 -11.82 7.83
CA GLY A 557 -34.20 -10.64 8.02
C GLY A 557 -33.46 -9.39 8.52
N HIS A 558 -32.13 -9.32 8.43
CA HIS A 558 -31.40 -8.11 8.81
C HIS A 558 -31.79 -6.93 7.89
N PRO A 559 -32.42 -5.86 8.42
CA PRO A 559 -32.97 -4.77 7.59
C PRO A 559 -31.87 -4.01 6.82
N GLY A 560 -30.65 -4.03 7.35
CA GLY A 560 -29.46 -3.50 6.71
C GLY A 560 -29.16 -4.07 5.32
N MET A 561 -29.52 -5.33 5.06
CA MET A 561 -29.23 -5.98 3.77
C MET A 561 -30.27 -5.67 2.68
N ARG A 562 -31.26 -4.82 3.00
CA ARG A 562 -32.26 -4.33 2.07
C ARG A 562 -31.93 -2.90 1.63
N ASP A 563 -32.08 -2.66 0.34
CA ASP A 563 -32.07 -1.33 -0.26
C ASP A 563 -33.44 -0.62 -0.04
N LYS A 564 -33.62 0.58 -0.58
CA LYS A 564 -34.85 1.37 -0.38
C LYS A 564 -36.11 0.70 -0.98
N ASP A 565 -35.92 -0.19 -1.95
CA ASP A 565 -36.99 -0.91 -2.63
C ASP A 565 -37.29 -2.26 -1.95
N GLY A 566 -36.60 -2.58 -0.85
CA GLY A 566 -36.73 -3.83 -0.11
C GLY A 566 -35.89 -4.99 -0.67
N GLU A 567 -35.13 -4.74 -1.73
CA GLU A 567 -34.34 -5.73 -2.46
C GLU A 567 -32.96 -5.95 -1.83
N PHE A 568 -32.34 -7.09 -2.11
CA PHE A 568 -30.99 -7.38 -1.61
C PHE A 568 -29.97 -6.39 -2.18
N ILE A 569 -29.11 -5.81 -1.33
CA ILE A 569 -28.17 -4.73 -1.71
C ILE A 569 -27.11 -5.12 -2.76
N PHE A 570 -26.88 -6.42 -3.00
CA PHE A 570 -26.00 -6.91 -4.07
C PHE A 570 -26.83 -7.55 -5.18
N ARG A 571 -26.99 -6.82 -6.30
CA ARG A 571 -27.77 -7.27 -7.46
C ARG A 571 -26.85 -7.41 -8.66
N PHE A 572 -26.89 -8.59 -9.28
CA PHE A 572 -26.14 -8.86 -10.50
C PHE A 572 -27.09 -9.28 -11.60
N ARG A 573 -26.84 -8.79 -12.81
CA ARG A 573 -27.69 -9.07 -13.98
C ARG A 573 -26.87 -9.63 -15.12
N ASN A 574 -27.44 -10.56 -15.87
CA ASN A 574 -26.85 -11.01 -17.13
C ASN A 574 -27.08 -9.95 -18.25
N PRO A 575 -26.49 -10.12 -19.45
CA PRO A 575 -26.67 -9.17 -20.55
C PRO A 575 -28.14 -8.97 -21.00
N ALA A 576 -29.01 -9.95 -20.75
CA ALA A 576 -30.45 -9.85 -21.01
C ALA A 576 -31.22 -9.12 -19.88
N GLY A 577 -30.54 -8.64 -18.84
CA GLY A 577 -31.13 -7.94 -17.70
C GLY A 577 -31.70 -8.85 -16.61
N ALA A 578 -31.67 -10.18 -16.78
CA ALA A 578 -32.19 -11.12 -15.80
C ALA A 578 -31.28 -11.19 -14.56
N ALA A 579 -31.87 -11.29 -13.38
CA ALA A 579 -31.14 -11.38 -12.12
C ALA A 579 -30.38 -12.71 -12.02
N VAL A 580 -29.14 -12.65 -11.53
CA VAL A 580 -28.29 -13.81 -11.29
C VAL A 580 -27.95 -13.86 -9.80
N PRO A 581 -28.32 -14.93 -9.08
CA PRO A 581 -28.02 -15.10 -7.66
C PRO A 581 -26.55 -15.49 -7.46
N SER A 582 -25.63 -14.57 -7.72
CA SER A 582 -24.18 -14.84 -7.67
C SER A 582 -23.64 -15.16 -6.26
N TRP A 583 -24.48 -15.07 -5.20
CA TRP A 583 -24.16 -15.62 -3.87
C TRP A 583 -24.15 -17.15 -3.86
N GLU A 584 -24.86 -17.81 -4.78
CA GLU A 584 -24.74 -19.25 -5.02
C GLU A 584 -23.45 -19.51 -5.79
N TYR A 585 -22.47 -20.16 -5.15
CA TYR A 585 -21.12 -20.28 -5.72
C TYR A 585 -21.07 -20.89 -7.14
N PRO A 586 -21.84 -21.94 -7.49
CA PRO A 586 -21.88 -22.46 -8.87
C PRO A 586 -22.30 -21.42 -9.91
N ARG A 587 -23.06 -20.41 -9.48
CA ARG A 587 -23.60 -19.33 -10.33
C ARG A 587 -22.77 -18.06 -10.28
N PHE A 588 -21.73 -18.00 -9.43
CA PHE A 588 -20.91 -16.81 -9.21
C PHE A 588 -20.21 -16.34 -10.48
N HIS A 589 -19.82 -17.28 -11.36
CA HIS A 589 -19.13 -16.99 -12.62
C HIS A 589 -20.06 -16.95 -13.85
N GLU A 590 -21.39 -17.07 -13.70
CA GLU A 590 -22.35 -16.86 -14.81
C GLU A 590 -22.30 -15.41 -15.35
N VAL A 591 -21.87 -14.48 -14.50
CA VAL A 591 -21.67 -13.06 -14.85
C VAL A 591 -20.34 -12.57 -14.29
N ASN A 592 -19.81 -11.51 -14.88
CA ASN A 592 -18.62 -10.84 -14.33
C ASN A 592 -19.00 -9.93 -13.16
N VAL A 593 -19.13 -10.53 -11.96
CA VAL A 593 -19.44 -9.81 -10.71
C VAL A 593 -18.48 -8.65 -10.47
N ASP A 594 -17.18 -8.87 -10.69
CA ASP A 594 -16.14 -7.86 -10.54
C ASP A 594 -16.37 -6.63 -11.43
N ALA A 595 -16.77 -6.84 -12.69
CA ALA A 595 -17.06 -5.73 -13.61
C ALA A 595 -18.28 -4.92 -13.16
N GLN A 596 -19.36 -5.58 -12.71
CA GLN A 596 -20.57 -4.87 -12.26
C GLN A 596 -20.32 -4.07 -10.98
N LEU A 597 -19.60 -4.65 -10.02
CA LEU A 597 -19.16 -3.93 -8.81
C LEU A 597 -18.24 -2.75 -9.17
N PHE A 598 -17.33 -2.95 -10.11
CA PHE A 598 -16.44 -1.89 -10.58
C PHE A 598 -17.22 -0.74 -11.24
N GLU A 599 -18.20 -1.00 -12.09
CA GLU A 599 -19.00 0.05 -12.73
C GLU A 599 -19.86 0.82 -11.71
N GLU A 600 -20.41 0.15 -10.69
CA GLU A 600 -21.09 0.86 -9.59
C GLU A 600 -20.10 1.75 -8.82
N TYR A 601 -18.92 1.22 -8.47
CA TYR A 601 -17.84 1.96 -7.82
C TYR A 601 -17.34 3.15 -8.66
N ARG A 602 -17.22 2.98 -9.98
CA ARG A 602 -16.70 3.98 -10.91
C ARG A 602 -17.47 5.30 -10.83
N ARG A 603 -18.77 5.26 -10.51
CA ARG A 603 -19.61 6.46 -10.27
C ARG A 603 -19.03 7.36 -9.18
N PHE A 604 -18.45 6.79 -8.13
CA PHE A 604 -17.83 7.54 -7.04
C PHE A 604 -16.51 8.21 -7.42
N SER A 605 -15.78 7.66 -8.39
CA SER A 605 -14.45 8.17 -8.79
C SER A 605 -14.49 9.62 -9.29
N ARG A 606 -15.67 10.11 -9.69
CA ARG A 606 -15.88 11.45 -10.24
C ARG A 606 -15.91 12.57 -9.18
N PHE A 607 -16.18 12.26 -7.91
CA PHE A 607 -16.40 13.28 -6.87
C PHE A 607 -15.16 14.11 -6.51
N LYS A 608 -13.97 13.56 -6.71
CA LYS A 608 -12.69 14.22 -6.42
C LYS A 608 -11.77 14.21 -7.65
N HIS A 609 -12.38 14.30 -8.83
CA HIS A 609 -11.69 14.23 -10.12
C HIS A 609 -10.67 13.08 -10.16
N LYS A 610 -11.09 11.88 -9.76
CA LYS A 610 -10.29 10.64 -9.82
C LYS A 610 -10.81 9.69 -10.90
N ASN A 611 -11.33 10.26 -11.98
CA ASN A 611 -12.17 9.56 -12.96
C ASN A 611 -11.48 8.28 -13.45
N LEU A 612 -12.15 7.14 -13.27
CA LEU A 612 -11.72 5.86 -13.83
C LEU A 612 -12.41 5.63 -15.18
N ALA A 613 -11.67 5.04 -16.13
CA ALA A 613 -12.22 4.53 -17.37
C ALA A 613 -13.29 3.44 -17.12
N PRO A 614 -14.17 3.12 -18.07
CA PRO A 614 -15.02 1.95 -17.96
C PRO A 614 -14.19 0.65 -17.98
N TYR A 615 -14.77 -0.45 -17.49
CA TYR A 615 -14.08 -1.71 -17.21
C TYR A 615 -13.34 -2.30 -18.43
N GLU A 616 -13.97 -2.21 -19.60
CA GLU A 616 -13.46 -2.72 -20.88
C GLU A 616 -12.15 -2.06 -21.29
N GLN A 617 -11.94 -0.79 -20.96
CA GLN A 617 -10.68 -0.10 -21.24
C GLN A 617 -9.54 -0.75 -20.46
N TYR A 618 -9.76 -1.18 -19.22
CA TYR A 618 -8.74 -1.91 -18.47
C TYR A 618 -8.54 -3.34 -18.95
N VAL A 619 -9.53 -3.94 -19.61
CA VAL A 619 -9.39 -5.25 -20.27
C VAL A 619 -8.45 -5.13 -21.48
N SER A 620 -8.59 -4.10 -22.30
CA SER A 620 -7.77 -3.90 -23.51
C SER A 620 -6.38 -3.33 -23.22
N HIS A 621 -6.21 -2.58 -22.12
CA HIS A 621 -4.95 -1.90 -21.79
C HIS A 621 -4.10 -2.62 -20.73
N ARG A 622 -2.82 -2.26 -20.66
CA ARG A 622 -1.90 -2.60 -19.55
C ARG A 622 -2.06 -1.59 -18.41
N GLY A 623 -3.31 -1.30 -18.11
CA GLY A 623 -3.77 -0.33 -17.12
C GLY A 623 -3.64 1.12 -17.56
N MET A 624 -4.41 2.00 -16.92
CA MET A 624 -4.47 3.43 -17.22
C MET A 624 -4.38 4.26 -15.94
N ARG A 625 -3.73 5.43 -16.01
CA ARG A 625 -3.54 6.36 -14.90
C ARG A 625 -4.72 7.34 -14.79
N TRP A 626 -5.41 7.33 -13.66
CA TRP A 626 -6.48 8.30 -13.44
C TRP A 626 -5.91 9.72 -13.20
N PRO A 627 -6.66 10.80 -13.53
CA PRO A 627 -7.97 10.79 -14.18
C PRO A 627 -7.91 10.31 -15.63
N VAL A 628 -8.86 9.47 -16.04
CA VAL A 628 -9.02 9.01 -17.42
C VAL A 628 -10.26 9.67 -18.01
N ILE A 629 -10.10 10.34 -19.14
CA ILE A 629 -11.17 11.12 -19.80
C ILE A 629 -11.36 10.64 -21.23
N GLU A 630 -12.62 10.47 -21.61
CA GLU A 630 -13.05 10.20 -22.99
C GLU A 630 -12.80 11.44 -23.85
N GLN A 631 -12.18 11.25 -25.00
CA GLN A 631 -11.89 12.27 -25.98
C GLN A 631 -13.05 12.39 -26.99
N PRO A 632 -13.17 13.51 -27.73
CA PRO A 632 -14.23 13.69 -28.73
C PRO A 632 -14.28 12.61 -29.83
N ASP A 633 -13.16 11.93 -30.08
CA ASP A 633 -13.04 10.82 -31.05
C ASP A 633 -13.41 9.44 -30.46
N GLY A 634 -13.87 9.39 -29.20
CA GLY A 634 -14.21 8.16 -28.47
C GLY A 634 -13.01 7.42 -27.86
N SER A 635 -11.78 7.92 -28.03
CA SER A 635 -10.60 7.35 -27.36
C SER A 635 -10.55 7.76 -25.88
N TRP A 636 -9.81 7.01 -25.06
CA TRP A 636 -9.65 7.30 -23.64
C TRP A 636 -8.22 7.74 -23.32
N ARG A 637 -8.07 8.89 -22.68
CA ARG A 637 -6.77 9.49 -22.34
C ARG A 637 -6.52 9.44 -20.84
N GLU A 638 -5.40 8.82 -20.44
CA GLU A 638 -4.90 8.86 -19.06
C GLU A 638 -4.20 10.18 -18.72
N THR A 639 -4.08 10.51 -17.43
CA THR A 639 -3.39 11.74 -16.96
C THR A 639 -2.06 11.42 -16.28
N ARG A 640 -0.97 11.98 -16.80
CA ARG A 640 0.39 11.79 -16.26
C ARG A 640 0.72 12.76 -15.13
N TYR A 641 0.41 14.03 -15.34
CA TYR A 641 0.69 15.12 -14.41
C TYR A 641 -0.61 15.82 -14.03
N ARG A 642 -1.04 15.64 -12.79
CA ARG A 642 -2.18 16.35 -12.21
C ARG A 642 -1.81 17.78 -11.83
N PHE A 643 -2.81 18.65 -11.78
CA PHE A 643 -2.70 20.08 -11.47
C PHE A 643 -1.93 20.91 -12.50
N VAL A 644 -1.53 20.34 -13.64
CA VAL A 644 -0.76 21.04 -14.68
C VAL A 644 -1.62 21.24 -15.92
N GLU A 645 -1.69 22.48 -16.40
CA GLU A 645 -2.43 22.84 -17.62
C GLU A 645 -1.92 22.04 -18.83
N GLY A 646 -2.86 21.57 -19.67
CA GLY A 646 -2.56 20.76 -20.86
C GLY A 646 -2.36 19.26 -20.57
N GLU A 647 -1.92 18.88 -19.37
CA GLU A 647 -1.83 17.48 -18.93
C GLU A 647 -3.07 17.06 -18.13
N ASP A 648 -3.48 17.86 -17.15
CA ASP A 648 -4.66 17.61 -16.32
C ASP A 648 -5.89 18.29 -16.92
N PRO A 649 -6.93 17.53 -17.32
CA PRO A 649 -8.15 18.08 -17.91
C PRO A 649 -8.99 18.91 -16.93
N ASN A 650 -8.68 18.90 -15.64
CA ASN A 650 -9.41 19.66 -14.62
C ASN A 650 -8.79 21.04 -14.34
N VAL A 651 -7.70 21.40 -15.01
CA VAL A 651 -7.05 22.70 -14.87
C VAL A 651 -7.64 23.68 -15.88
N GLU A 652 -8.09 24.84 -15.39
CA GLU A 652 -8.62 25.91 -16.22
C GLU A 652 -7.53 26.53 -17.12
N ALA A 653 -7.91 26.90 -18.34
CA ALA A 653 -7.02 27.54 -19.30
C ALA A 653 -6.41 28.84 -18.76
N GLY A 654 -5.11 29.01 -18.93
CA GLY A 654 -4.34 30.17 -18.47
C GLY A 654 -3.83 30.09 -17.02
N LYS A 655 -4.24 29.09 -16.22
CA LYS A 655 -3.77 28.95 -14.82
C LYS A 655 -2.35 28.42 -14.71
N ARG A 656 -1.86 27.67 -15.73
CA ARG A 656 -0.62 26.87 -15.75
C ARG A 656 -0.57 25.75 -14.70
N ILE A 657 -0.81 26.09 -13.43
CA ILE A 657 -0.98 25.17 -12.31
C ILE A 657 -2.25 25.56 -11.55
N GLN A 658 -3.06 24.58 -11.17
CA GLN A 658 -4.27 24.81 -10.36
C GLN A 658 -4.47 23.67 -9.35
N PHE A 659 -4.44 23.99 -8.06
CA PHE A 659 -4.78 23.02 -7.01
C PHE A 659 -6.28 23.08 -6.72
N TYR A 660 -7.09 22.58 -7.66
CA TYR A 660 -8.57 22.65 -7.68
C TYR A 660 -9.30 21.95 -6.51
N HIS A 661 -8.55 21.33 -5.59
CA HIS A 661 -9.08 20.78 -4.34
C HIS A 661 -8.48 21.43 -3.09
N SER A 662 -7.78 22.56 -3.25
CA SER A 662 -7.11 23.29 -2.18
C SER A 662 -7.92 23.33 -0.88
N VAL A 663 -7.24 23.06 0.22
CA VAL A 663 -7.79 23.13 1.59
C VAL A 663 -8.24 24.55 1.94
N THR A 664 -7.67 25.56 1.29
CA THR A 664 -8.01 26.98 1.46
C THR A 664 -9.01 27.51 0.43
N HIS A 665 -9.47 26.65 -0.50
CA HIS A 665 -10.45 26.98 -1.54
C HIS A 665 -10.03 28.15 -2.46
N ASP A 666 -8.73 28.34 -2.67
CA ASP A 666 -8.15 29.45 -3.43
C ASP A 666 -7.14 28.98 -4.50
N ASP A 667 -7.25 27.73 -4.94
CA ASP A 667 -6.36 27.08 -5.92
C ASP A 667 -4.87 26.98 -5.51
N ARG A 668 -4.52 27.24 -4.23
CA ARG A 668 -3.15 27.17 -3.71
C ARG A 668 -2.89 25.93 -2.86
N ALA A 669 -1.69 25.39 -2.95
CA ALA A 669 -1.25 24.32 -2.06
C ALA A 669 -0.85 24.88 -0.69
N SER A 670 -0.94 24.06 0.36
CA SER A 670 -0.54 24.43 1.72
C SER A 670 0.89 23.97 2.01
N LEU A 671 1.81 24.91 2.18
CA LEU A 671 3.18 24.69 2.67
C LEU A 671 3.20 24.75 4.18
N TRP A 672 3.70 23.69 4.81
CA TRP A 672 3.66 23.53 6.25
C TRP A 672 5.00 23.74 6.94
N PHE A 673 4.94 24.30 8.15
CA PHE A 673 6.02 24.24 9.13
C PHE A 673 5.69 23.19 10.19
N HIS A 674 6.68 22.35 10.51
CA HIS A 674 6.63 21.44 11.65
C HIS A 674 7.97 21.50 12.39
N GLU A 675 7.91 21.44 13.71
CA GLU A 675 9.13 21.39 14.52
C GLU A 675 9.75 19.99 14.49
N HIS A 676 11.07 19.91 14.65
CA HIS A 676 11.71 18.64 14.98
C HIS A 676 11.20 18.18 16.35
N GLU A 677 10.78 16.93 16.44
CA GLU A 677 10.34 16.30 17.68
C GLU A 677 10.99 14.93 17.82
N ASN A 678 11.34 14.55 19.05
CA ASN A 678 11.93 13.26 19.31
C ASN A 678 10.90 12.11 19.19
N PRO A 679 11.35 10.90 18.83
CA PRO A 679 10.55 9.68 18.93
C PRO A 679 9.97 9.48 20.34
N PRO A 680 8.81 8.82 20.48
CA PRO A 680 8.19 8.54 21.78
C PRO A 680 9.03 7.58 22.64
N GLU A 681 9.88 6.77 22.03
CA GLU A 681 10.80 5.86 22.72
C GLU A 681 12.20 6.03 22.13
N MET A 682 13.14 6.49 22.95
CA MET A 682 14.55 6.66 22.63
C MET A 682 15.38 5.56 23.32
N PRO A 683 16.54 5.17 22.77
CA PRO A 683 17.54 4.41 23.49
C PRO A 683 17.95 5.10 24.78
N ASP A 684 18.15 4.31 25.82
CA ASP A 684 18.59 4.76 27.14
C ASP A 684 19.62 3.78 27.71
N ALA A 685 20.03 3.97 28.97
CA ALA A 685 21.01 3.09 29.60
C ALA A 685 20.56 1.62 29.69
N GLN A 686 19.25 1.34 29.75
CA GLN A 686 18.71 -0.02 29.86
C GLN A 686 18.50 -0.68 28.48
N TYR A 687 18.12 0.12 27.48
CA TYR A 687 17.86 -0.29 26.11
C TYR A 687 18.68 0.58 25.14
N PRO A 688 20.00 0.35 25.02
CA PRO A 688 20.91 1.32 24.39
C PRO A 688 20.94 1.27 22.86
N PHE A 689 20.13 0.42 22.21
CA PHE A 689 20.11 0.28 20.75
C PHE A 689 18.78 0.72 20.15
N TRP A 690 18.84 1.35 18.99
CA TRP A 690 17.68 1.50 18.11
C TRP A 690 17.33 0.17 17.43
N LEU A 691 16.05 -0.20 17.44
CA LEU A 691 15.50 -1.24 16.58
C LEU A 691 14.75 -0.62 15.40
N CYS A 692 15.21 -0.91 14.18
CA CYS A 692 14.47 -0.66 12.95
C CYS A 692 14.00 -1.99 12.36
N THR A 693 12.74 -2.07 11.91
CA THR A 693 12.23 -3.27 11.22
C THR A 693 11.91 -3.00 9.76
N GLY A 694 11.97 -4.04 8.92
CA GLY A 694 11.69 -3.86 7.49
C GLY A 694 11.62 -5.13 6.67
N ARG A 695 12.01 -5.01 5.41
CA ARG A 695 11.83 -6.05 4.38
C ARG A 695 13.17 -6.40 3.75
N VAL A 696 13.17 -7.51 3.02
CA VAL A 696 14.26 -7.98 2.15
C VAL A 696 13.71 -8.21 0.74
N LEU A 697 14.59 -8.22 -0.26
CA LEU A 697 14.21 -8.40 -1.67
C LEU A 697 13.38 -9.67 -1.94
N GLU A 698 13.71 -10.78 -1.28
CA GLU A 698 13.22 -12.12 -1.62
C GLU A 698 11.83 -12.39 -1.07
N HIS A 699 11.44 -11.70 0.01
CA HIS A 699 10.23 -12.02 0.74
C HIS A 699 9.19 -10.91 0.74
N TRP A 700 7.94 -11.32 0.56
CA TRP A 700 6.80 -10.44 0.65
C TRP A 700 6.20 -10.49 2.05
N HIS A 701 6.25 -9.35 2.74
CA HIS A 701 5.54 -9.15 4.00
C HIS A 701 5.87 -10.26 5.00
N SER A 702 4.86 -11.00 5.49
CA SER A 702 4.98 -12.08 6.46
C SER A 702 5.58 -13.38 5.93
N GLY A 703 6.08 -13.37 4.68
CA GLY A 703 6.66 -14.55 4.06
C GLY A 703 5.66 -15.65 3.68
N SER A 704 4.38 -15.58 4.08
CA SER A 704 3.42 -16.68 3.91
C SER A 704 3.32 -17.20 2.47
N MET A 705 3.41 -16.33 1.46
CA MET A 705 3.52 -16.74 0.06
C MET A 705 4.96 -17.10 -0.34
N THR A 706 5.91 -16.19 -0.10
CA THR A 706 7.27 -16.29 -0.67
C THR A 706 8.15 -17.34 0.00
N MET A 707 7.93 -17.67 1.27
CA MET A 707 8.59 -18.76 1.98
C MET A 707 8.13 -20.14 1.49
N ARG A 708 7.00 -20.20 0.75
CA ARG A 708 6.50 -21.41 0.09
C ARG A 708 6.99 -21.54 -1.35
N VAL A 709 7.77 -20.57 -1.83
CA VAL A 709 8.47 -20.65 -3.12
C VAL A 709 9.90 -21.15 -2.87
N PRO A 710 10.28 -22.36 -3.31
CA PRO A 710 11.56 -22.97 -2.96
C PRO A 710 12.78 -22.11 -3.26
N GLN A 711 12.78 -21.42 -4.41
CA GLN A 711 13.88 -20.57 -4.85
C GLN A 711 14.05 -19.35 -3.93
N LEU A 712 12.95 -18.71 -3.53
CA LEU A 712 12.98 -17.54 -2.65
C LEU A 712 13.34 -17.94 -1.21
N ARG A 713 12.75 -19.03 -0.70
CA ARG A 713 13.11 -19.58 0.62
C ARG A 713 14.58 -19.96 0.70
N ARG A 714 15.14 -20.60 -0.33
CA ARG A 714 16.58 -20.95 -0.35
C ARG A 714 17.47 -19.72 -0.40
N ALA A 715 17.04 -18.66 -1.10
CA ALA A 715 17.80 -17.41 -1.18
C ALA A 715 17.86 -16.65 0.15
N MET A 716 16.82 -16.74 0.98
CA MET A 716 16.80 -16.08 2.30
C MET A 716 16.00 -16.91 3.35
N PRO A 717 16.59 -17.99 3.91
CA PRO A 717 15.81 -19.01 4.64
C PRO A 717 15.30 -18.62 6.03
N ASN A 718 15.90 -17.62 6.68
CA ASN A 718 15.55 -17.24 8.05
C ASN A 718 15.67 -15.72 8.22
N ALA A 719 14.86 -15.12 9.09
CA ALA A 719 15.15 -13.76 9.56
C ALA A 719 16.42 -13.74 10.42
N TYR A 720 16.96 -12.54 10.61
CA TYR A 720 18.24 -12.26 11.24
C TYR A 720 18.22 -10.89 11.90
N VAL A 721 19.21 -10.58 12.70
CA VAL A 721 19.48 -9.23 13.19
C VAL A 721 20.76 -8.70 12.58
N GLU A 722 20.67 -7.62 11.81
CA GLU A 722 21.87 -6.88 11.37
C GLU A 722 22.46 -6.17 12.58
N VAL A 723 23.74 -6.41 12.84
CA VAL A 723 24.49 -5.78 13.93
C VAL A 723 25.70 -5.06 13.33
N ASN A 724 25.97 -3.85 13.81
CA ASN A 724 27.17 -3.12 13.43
C ASN A 724 28.44 -3.87 13.89
N ARG A 725 29.50 -3.85 13.08
CA ARG A 725 30.76 -4.55 13.36
C ARG A 725 31.41 -4.11 14.69
N GLU A 726 31.49 -2.81 14.94
CA GLU A 726 32.12 -2.27 16.16
C GLU A 726 31.29 -2.61 17.41
N ASP A 727 29.95 -2.57 17.29
CA ASP A 727 29.06 -3.00 18.37
C ASP A 727 29.19 -4.49 18.65
N ALA A 728 29.32 -5.31 17.61
CA ALA A 728 29.51 -6.75 17.75
C ALA A 728 30.84 -7.07 18.42
N GLU A 729 31.93 -6.41 18.03
CA GLU A 729 33.25 -6.54 18.67
C GLU A 729 33.20 -6.13 20.15
N ARG A 730 32.56 -5.00 20.47
CA ARG A 730 32.39 -4.53 21.85
C ARG A 730 31.57 -5.50 22.71
N LEU A 731 30.59 -6.16 22.12
CA LEU A 731 29.69 -7.10 22.82
C LEU A 731 30.15 -8.57 22.74
N GLY A 732 31.27 -8.86 22.07
CA GLY A 732 31.77 -10.22 21.88
C GLY A 732 30.88 -11.11 21.02
N ILE A 733 30.12 -10.53 20.08
CA ILE A 733 29.18 -11.22 19.18
C ILE A 733 29.91 -11.59 17.89
N ARG A 734 29.80 -12.85 17.46
CA ARG A 734 30.30 -13.33 16.17
C ARG A 734 29.18 -13.44 15.14
N ASP A 735 29.54 -13.40 13.87
CA ASP A 735 28.59 -13.61 12.78
C ASP A 735 27.94 -15.00 12.91
N GLY A 736 26.62 -15.07 12.79
CA GLY A 736 25.83 -16.29 12.97
C GLY A 736 25.46 -16.64 14.42
N ASP A 737 26.01 -15.95 15.44
CA ASP A 737 25.63 -16.19 16.84
C ASP A 737 24.13 -15.90 17.05
N THR A 738 23.45 -16.76 17.80
CA THR A 738 22.07 -16.49 18.21
C THR A 738 22.05 -15.51 19.38
N ILE A 739 21.67 -14.26 19.12
CA ILE A 739 21.56 -13.23 20.16
C ILE A 739 20.10 -12.99 20.52
N THR A 740 19.83 -12.48 21.72
CA THR A 740 18.48 -12.09 22.14
C THR A 740 18.33 -10.58 22.11
N LEU A 741 17.38 -10.10 21.34
CA LEU A 741 16.90 -8.72 21.44
C LEU A 741 15.82 -8.65 22.51
N GLU A 742 15.89 -7.62 23.35
CA GLU A 742 14.87 -7.36 24.36
C GLU A 742 14.45 -5.90 24.30
N SER A 743 13.15 -5.66 24.26
CA SER A 743 12.52 -4.35 24.43
C SER A 743 11.74 -4.32 25.73
N ARG A 744 11.15 -3.16 26.07
CA ARG A 744 10.21 -3.04 27.19
C ARG A 744 8.98 -3.95 27.08
N ARG A 745 8.68 -4.50 25.90
CA ARG A 745 7.47 -5.28 25.60
C ARG A 745 7.70 -6.78 25.49
N GLY A 746 8.94 -7.21 25.25
CA GLY A 746 9.21 -8.62 24.97
C GLY A 746 10.64 -8.87 24.51
N ARG A 747 10.95 -10.14 24.26
CA ARG A 747 12.27 -10.61 23.82
C ARG A 747 12.16 -11.58 22.66
N LEU A 748 13.15 -11.60 21.78
CA LEU A 748 13.23 -12.49 20.63
C LEU A 748 14.67 -12.88 20.36
N SER A 749 14.95 -14.17 20.21
CA SER A 749 16.27 -14.69 19.86
C SER A 749 16.36 -14.99 18.37
N LEU A 750 17.41 -14.51 17.70
CA LEU A 750 17.62 -14.65 16.26
C LEU A 750 19.11 -14.53 15.91
N PRO A 751 19.56 -15.12 14.77
CA PRO A 751 20.97 -15.10 14.41
C PRO A 751 21.43 -13.68 14.03
N ALA A 752 22.60 -13.29 14.54
CA ALA A 752 23.30 -12.08 14.15
C ALA A 752 23.85 -12.22 12.72
N TRP A 753 23.75 -11.15 11.93
CA TRP A 753 24.37 -11.02 10.63
C TRP A 753 25.20 -9.74 10.60
N ILE A 754 26.52 -9.91 10.59
CA ILE A 754 27.52 -8.84 10.53
C ILE A 754 28.02 -8.73 9.09
N ASP A 755 28.16 -7.52 8.56
CA ASP A 755 28.60 -7.25 7.19
C ASP A 755 27.80 -8.00 6.11
N GLY A 756 26.49 -8.08 6.32
CA GLY A 756 25.56 -8.65 5.36
C GLY A 756 25.26 -7.72 4.18
N ARG A 757 24.05 -7.84 3.64
CA ARG A 757 23.58 -7.02 2.51
C ARG A 757 23.41 -5.53 2.83
N ALA A 758 23.49 -5.18 4.10
CA ALA A 758 23.26 -3.86 4.65
C ALA A 758 24.01 -3.73 5.98
N SER A 759 24.19 -2.49 6.43
CA SER A 759 24.96 -2.18 7.63
C SER A 759 24.29 -1.05 8.42
N PRO A 760 23.80 -1.31 9.64
CA PRO A 760 23.32 -0.27 10.53
C PRO A 760 24.51 0.52 11.14
N PRO A 761 24.31 1.81 11.48
CA PRO A 761 25.32 2.57 12.23
C PRO A 761 25.48 2.01 13.66
N PRO A 762 26.58 2.32 14.35
CA PRO A 762 26.73 1.98 15.77
C PRO A 762 25.53 2.44 16.61
N GLY A 763 25.15 1.63 17.60
CA GLY A 763 23.98 1.84 18.45
C GLY A 763 22.64 1.52 17.77
N SER A 764 22.63 0.82 16.63
CA SER A 764 21.41 0.46 15.90
C SER A 764 21.44 -0.98 15.38
N VAL A 765 20.26 -1.60 15.33
CA VAL A 765 20.05 -2.93 14.74
C VAL A 765 18.87 -2.92 13.77
N PHE A 766 18.90 -3.83 12.80
CA PHE A 766 17.80 -4.04 11.86
C PHE A 766 17.31 -5.49 11.84
N VAL A 767 15.99 -5.69 11.79
CA VAL A 767 15.39 -7.02 11.68
C VAL A 767 14.30 -7.04 10.59
N PRO A 768 14.38 -7.93 9.59
CA PRO A 768 13.29 -8.13 8.64
C PRO A 768 12.19 -9.01 9.24
N TRP A 769 10.92 -8.71 8.95
CA TRP A 769 9.78 -9.34 9.65
C TRP A 769 9.11 -10.50 8.90
N PHE A 770 9.76 -11.06 7.88
CA PHE A 770 9.13 -12.06 7.01
C PHE A 770 9.00 -13.46 7.61
N ASP A 771 9.75 -13.75 8.66
CA ASP A 771 9.83 -15.09 9.21
C ASP A 771 8.77 -15.29 10.30
N GLU A 772 7.74 -16.09 10.01
CA GLU A 772 6.64 -16.34 10.95
C GLU A 772 7.05 -17.14 12.20
N ARG A 773 8.27 -17.67 12.24
CA ARG A 773 8.86 -18.29 13.43
C ARG A 773 9.47 -17.25 14.38
N LEU A 774 9.78 -16.06 13.87
CA LEU A 774 10.50 -15.00 14.57
C LEU A 774 9.69 -13.70 14.52
N LEU A 775 8.71 -13.58 15.42
CA LEU A 775 7.72 -12.51 15.43
C LEU A 775 8.29 -11.21 16.02
N ILE A 776 9.13 -10.50 15.27
CA ILE A 776 9.80 -9.27 15.72
C ILE A 776 8.83 -8.18 16.23
N ASN A 777 7.58 -8.19 15.80
CA ASN A 777 6.57 -7.25 16.27
C ASN A 777 6.09 -7.50 17.73
N GLN A 778 6.60 -8.53 18.39
CA GLN A 778 6.55 -8.62 19.86
C GLN A 778 7.41 -7.55 20.55
N LEU A 779 8.37 -6.96 19.84
CA LEU A 779 9.29 -5.94 20.38
C LEU A 779 8.94 -4.52 19.94
N THR A 780 8.13 -4.35 18.89
CA THR A 780 7.79 -3.03 18.35
C THR A 780 6.76 -2.30 19.22
N LEU A 781 6.81 -0.97 19.19
CA LEU A 781 5.87 -0.09 19.88
C LEU A 781 4.70 0.26 18.95
N ASP A 782 3.49 0.38 19.48
CA ASP A 782 2.27 0.73 18.74
C ASP A 782 1.96 2.24 18.72
N ALA A 783 2.94 3.06 19.13
CA ALA A 783 2.91 4.50 18.96
C ALA A 783 2.76 4.85 17.48
N HIS A 784 1.90 5.82 17.21
CA HIS A 784 1.48 6.16 15.85
C HIS A 784 1.36 7.67 15.67
N ASP A 785 1.42 8.09 14.41
CA ASP A 785 1.19 9.49 14.05
C ASP A 785 -0.21 9.96 14.47
N PRO A 786 -0.33 11.13 15.13
CA PRO A 786 -1.58 11.56 15.77
C PRO A 786 -2.68 11.90 14.77
N ILE A 787 -2.37 12.17 13.50
CA ILE A 787 -3.37 12.50 12.47
C ILE A 787 -3.75 11.25 11.70
N SER A 788 -2.75 10.60 11.09
CA SER A 788 -2.92 9.44 10.20
C SER A 788 -3.14 8.12 10.93
N LYS A 789 -2.85 8.06 12.23
CA LYS A 789 -2.95 6.85 13.06
C LYS A 789 -2.09 5.68 12.56
N GLN A 790 -1.03 5.98 11.81
CA GLN A 790 -0.08 5.01 11.28
C GLN A 790 1.03 4.71 12.31
N PRO A 791 1.25 3.44 12.69
CA PRO A 791 2.30 3.08 13.65
C PRO A 791 3.71 3.24 13.11
N ASP A 792 4.62 3.51 14.04
CA ASP A 792 6.06 3.65 13.79
C ASP A 792 6.81 2.34 14.06
N TYR A 793 7.07 1.58 12.99
CA TYR A 793 7.84 0.33 13.05
C TYR A 793 9.35 0.54 12.88
N LYS A 794 9.78 1.79 12.65
CA LYS A 794 11.15 2.11 12.22
C LYS A 794 12.06 2.47 13.37
N LYS A 795 11.51 2.66 14.56
CA LYS A 795 12.28 3.00 15.73
C LYS A 795 11.56 2.62 17.01
N CYS A 796 12.26 1.89 17.85
CA CYS A 796 12.00 1.71 19.26
C CYS A 796 13.33 1.32 19.92
N ALA A 797 13.39 1.23 21.24
CA ALA A 797 14.62 0.91 21.96
C ALA A 797 14.69 -0.57 22.33
N VAL A 798 15.86 -1.17 22.14
CA VAL A 798 16.18 -2.54 22.52
C VAL A 798 17.55 -2.63 23.19
N ARG A 799 17.78 -3.74 23.90
CA ARG A 799 19.12 -4.19 24.29
C ARG A 799 19.45 -5.50 23.60
N ILE A 800 20.74 -5.73 23.39
CA ILE A 800 21.28 -6.99 22.90
C ILE A 800 21.79 -7.79 24.09
N VAL A 801 21.33 -9.04 24.21
CA VAL A 801 21.82 -10.02 25.20
C VAL A 801 22.56 -11.13 24.45
N PRO A 802 23.90 -11.25 24.60
CA PRO A 802 24.69 -12.30 23.95
C PRO A 802 24.30 -13.72 24.40
N ALA A 803 24.57 -14.72 23.55
CA ALA A 803 24.44 -16.13 23.90
C ALA A 803 25.40 -16.47 25.06
N GLY A 804 24.90 -17.13 26.11
CA GLY A 804 25.71 -17.58 27.26
C GLY A 804 25.53 -16.76 28.54
N THR A 805 25.00 -15.54 28.45
CA THR A 805 24.55 -14.76 29.60
C THR A 805 23.17 -15.24 30.07
N ARG A 806 23.10 -16.43 30.69
CA ARG A 806 21.94 -16.79 31.52
C ARG A 806 22.02 -15.95 32.80
N ARG A 807 21.02 -15.12 33.06
CA ARG A 807 20.78 -14.61 34.42
C ARG A 807 20.21 -15.72 35.28
#